data_AF-A0A7S4PKB3-F1
#
_entry.id   AF-A0A7S4PKB3-F1
#
_cell.length_a   1.000
_cell.length_b   1.000
_cell.length_c   1.000
_cell.angle_alpha   90.00
_cell.angle_beta   90.00
_cell.angle_gamma   90.00
#
_symmetry.space_group_name_H-M   'P 1'
#
loop_
_entity.id
_entity.type
_entity.pdbx_description
1 polymer ?
#
loop_
_entity_poly.entity_id
_entity_poly.type
_entity_poly.pdbx_seq_one_letter_code
_entity_poly.pdbx_strand_id
1 'polypeptide(L)'
;PFLSVLVSFSLFGSGIFWKDFSSKGATMNSLFRKTLLDMVRGIRANKGEESAFINERIAEIKEELKSPQNDVKSNAIEKLIYLQMLGYQIDFAAFNVIEVMNTPAFSTKRIGYLGCSQSFREDTSVMLLTTNLFKKDMTGQGGGALATSATLSQYESGLALSCLSNICTKELAQDLAGDVVSLLTSSKAYVRKKAILCLYKIFLRFPKALRPSFPRLKEKLEDPDMMVVSSSVNVICELARKNPKNYLGLAPLFFRLLTASTNNWMLIKIVKLFGALTPLEKRLGKKLVEPLSNIINNTSATSLLYECINTCIIGLSDHVEIIRLCISKLRALVEDPDQNLKYLGLLALHKIMATHPKAITEHRELVIKCLDGEDVSIRSRALDLLTGMVTKRNLIAVIGQLMTRLETAEADYSDQLVAKIVAMCSQDNYSLITDFEWYLSILVELTHIKGTAHGRLISNQLLDVTVRVKAIRTIAVGHMVSLLGDTRILGDTSIGSTIQEVLYAAAFITGEYAELVEDPYTVLEALLAEGGVFLPPNIQAVFMQNALKIIAFVAGQVDPEGGEEDEEFNDEYLLDMLDLAKEALPKFICSVHIEVQERACLLLETVNELEVTVEEKNTGLGLSLSALFDTILNPVAARAQRKVPVPEGLDLDREINPRPEGEDDDEEFTSDFWRNQASIFGGVDDLAQLAPAESPAGGYGSGLAEALASKGGSAAKKSYSPFILSGSNEARDFGKEEAGGYVDPDHKVEELPSEMMSGLMG
;
A
#
# COMPACT_ATOMS: atom_id res chain seq x y z
N PRO A 1 -10.71 9.06 11.64
CA PRO A 1 -9.85 9.31 12.84
C PRO A 1 -9.60 10.81 13.12
N PHE A 2 -9.16 11.63 12.15
CA PHE A 2 -8.87 13.07 12.37
C PHE A 2 -10.10 13.98 12.51
N LEU A 3 -11.28 13.55 12.04
CA LEU A 3 -12.53 14.32 12.12
C LEU A 3 -13.25 14.25 13.48
N SER A 4 -12.95 13.28 14.34
CA SER A 4 -13.48 13.28 15.72
C SER A 4 -12.75 14.28 16.61
N VAL A 5 -11.47 14.56 16.32
CA VAL A 5 -10.63 15.46 17.12
C VAL A 5 -10.92 16.95 16.82
N LEU A 6 -11.20 17.32 15.56
CA LEU A 6 -11.49 18.71 15.17
C LEU A 6 -12.85 19.22 15.68
N VAL A 7 -13.84 18.35 15.81
CA VAL A 7 -15.14 18.71 16.42
C VAL A 7 -15.00 18.90 17.93
N SER A 8 -14.11 18.16 18.58
CA SER A 8 -13.81 18.32 20.01
C SER A 8 -13.01 19.60 20.29
N PHE A 9 -12.04 19.97 19.45
CA PHE A 9 -11.19 21.15 19.69
C PHE A 9 -11.89 22.49 19.45
N SER A 10 -12.79 22.58 18.46
CA SER A 10 -13.55 23.82 18.20
C SER A 10 -14.65 24.10 19.23
N LEU A 11 -15.02 23.12 20.06
CA LEU A 11 -16.04 23.25 21.11
C LEU A 11 -15.48 23.59 22.51
N PHE A 12 -14.16 23.50 22.71
CA PHE A 12 -13.50 23.74 24.00
C PHE A 12 -12.55 24.96 24.01
N GLY A 13 -12.61 25.80 22.98
CA GLY A 13 -11.85 27.05 22.87
C GLY A 13 -12.38 28.17 23.76
N SER A 14 -12.21 28.03 25.07
CA SER A 14 -12.12 29.15 26.01
C SER A 14 -11.28 28.68 27.20
N GLY A 15 -9.96 28.68 27.00
CA GLY A 15 -9.00 28.73 28.10
C GLY A 15 -9.14 30.06 28.83
N ILE A 16 -8.78 30.06 30.11
CA ILE A 16 -8.99 31.12 31.12
C ILE A 16 -10.36 31.04 31.80
N PHE A 17 -10.57 30.01 32.64
CA PHE A 17 -11.29 30.15 33.92
C PHE A 17 -11.04 28.93 34.83
N TRP A 18 -9.76 28.67 35.14
CA TRP A 18 -9.39 27.90 36.32
C TRP A 18 -8.84 28.90 37.35
N LYS A 19 -9.73 29.71 37.92
CA LYS A 19 -9.39 30.49 39.11
C LYS A 19 -10.62 30.67 39.99
N ASP A 20 -10.50 30.08 41.17
CA ASP A 20 -11.17 30.37 42.43
C ASP A 20 -12.67 30.63 42.39
N PHE A 21 -13.44 29.55 42.57
CA PHE A 21 -14.74 29.64 43.27
C PHE A 21 -14.92 28.40 44.16
N SER A 22 -14.14 28.35 45.25
CA SER A 22 -14.42 27.47 46.38
C SER A 22 -15.44 28.15 47.28
N SER A 23 -16.71 27.75 47.14
CA SER A 23 -17.80 28.16 48.02
C SER A 23 -17.60 27.54 49.39
N LYS A 24 -17.39 28.40 50.39
CA LYS A 24 -17.31 28.08 51.83
C LYS A 24 -18.56 27.34 52.29
N GLY A 25 -18.37 26.15 52.85
CA GLY A 25 -19.42 25.38 53.50
C GLY A 25 -19.10 23.88 53.56
N ALA A 26 -17.92 23.51 54.04
CA ALA A 26 -17.49 22.11 54.08
C ALA A 26 -17.30 21.64 55.53
N THR A 27 -18.14 20.70 55.96
CA THR A 27 -18.02 19.91 57.19
C THR A 27 -16.66 19.19 57.23
N MET A 28 -16.08 19.02 58.43
CA MET A 28 -14.72 18.48 58.69
C MET A 28 -14.33 17.21 57.89
N ASN A 29 -15.29 16.37 57.49
CA ASN A 29 -15.08 15.17 56.67
C ASN A 29 -14.79 15.44 55.17
N SER A 30 -14.83 16.69 54.72
CA SER A 30 -14.45 17.10 53.36
C SER A 30 -12.96 17.40 53.22
N LEU A 31 -12.23 17.63 54.32
CA LEU A 31 -10.82 18.07 54.32
C LEU A 31 -9.82 16.93 54.09
N PHE A 32 -10.23 15.67 54.27
CA PHE A 32 -9.32 14.49 54.19
C PHE A 32 -9.49 13.64 52.92
N ARG A 33 -10.26 14.09 51.93
CA ARG A 33 -10.53 13.30 50.72
C ARG A 33 -9.53 13.65 49.62
N LYS A 34 -8.77 12.65 49.15
CA LYS A 34 -7.82 12.78 48.05
C LYS A 34 -8.55 13.24 46.78
N THR A 35 -8.08 14.32 46.20
CA THR A 35 -8.61 14.92 44.97
C THR A 35 -8.06 14.19 43.74
N LEU A 36 -8.59 14.48 42.54
CA LEU A 36 -7.98 14.05 41.28
C LEU A 36 -6.48 14.41 41.22
N LEU A 37 -6.11 15.61 41.68
CA LEU A 37 -4.71 16.06 41.70
C LEU A 37 -3.83 15.17 42.58
N ASP A 38 -4.34 14.71 43.72
CA ASP A 38 -3.60 13.83 44.62
C ASP A 38 -3.43 12.44 44.02
N MET A 39 -4.42 11.95 43.27
CA MET A 39 -4.31 10.70 42.51
C MET A 39 -3.26 10.82 41.39
N VAL A 40 -3.27 11.91 40.62
CA VAL A 40 -2.28 12.15 39.55
C VAL A 40 -0.87 12.26 40.12
N ARG A 41 -0.70 12.98 41.25
CA ARG A 41 0.60 13.04 41.97
C ARG A 41 1.03 11.66 42.47
N GLY A 42 0.10 10.89 43.03
CA GLY A 42 0.35 9.53 43.50
C GLY A 42 0.79 8.58 42.38
N ILE A 43 0.16 8.64 41.20
CA ILE A 43 0.57 7.85 40.04
C ILE A 43 2.00 8.23 39.62
N ARG A 44 2.30 9.53 39.51
CA ARG A 44 3.64 10.00 39.13
C ARG A 44 4.74 9.67 40.14
N ALA A 45 4.39 9.49 41.41
CA ALA A 45 5.32 9.15 42.48
C ALA A 45 5.68 7.65 42.52
N ASN A 46 4.79 6.79 42.02
CA ASN A 46 4.96 5.33 42.04
C ASN A 46 5.42 4.77 40.68
N LYS A 47 6.47 5.35 40.10
CA LYS A 47 7.05 4.89 38.83
C LYS A 47 7.56 3.44 38.98
N GLY A 48 7.02 2.52 38.18
CA GLY A 48 7.36 1.09 38.21
C GLY A 48 6.34 0.20 38.92
N GLU A 49 5.55 0.75 39.86
CA GLU A 49 4.47 0.05 40.57
C GLU A 49 3.07 0.68 40.28
N GLU A 50 2.95 1.41 39.17
CA GLU A 50 1.77 2.20 38.83
C GLU A 50 0.49 1.35 38.79
N SER A 51 0.56 0.13 38.25
CA SER A 51 -0.58 -0.78 38.17
C SER A 51 -1.11 -1.20 39.54
N ALA A 52 -0.24 -1.45 40.51
CA ALA A 52 -0.65 -1.82 41.87
C ALA A 52 -1.33 -0.64 42.58
N PHE A 53 -0.72 0.55 42.48
CA PHE A 53 -1.29 1.78 43.02
C PHE A 53 -2.65 2.12 42.39
N ILE A 54 -2.79 1.98 41.07
CA ILE A 54 -4.04 2.24 40.37
C ILE A 54 -5.13 1.26 40.79
N ASN A 55 -4.82 -0.03 40.96
CA ASN A 55 -5.78 -1.03 41.45
C ASN A 55 -6.28 -0.70 42.86
N GLU A 56 -5.40 -0.27 43.77
CA GLU A 56 -5.77 0.21 45.09
C GLU A 56 -6.71 1.43 45.00
N ARG A 57 -6.39 2.41 44.15
CA ARG A 57 -7.23 3.60 43.96
C ARG A 57 -8.58 3.27 43.32
N ILE A 58 -8.65 2.32 42.39
CA ILE A 58 -9.92 1.86 41.81
C ILE A 58 -10.80 1.23 42.88
N ALA A 59 -10.23 0.46 43.82
CA ALA A 59 -10.98 -0.13 44.93
C ALA A 59 -11.55 0.96 45.85
N GLU A 60 -10.76 1.97 46.21
CA GLU A 60 -11.25 3.12 46.99
C GLU A 60 -12.35 3.90 46.26
N ILE A 61 -12.17 4.16 44.96
CA ILE A 61 -13.16 4.86 44.13
C ILE A 61 -14.48 4.09 44.09
N LYS A 62 -14.46 2.76 44.02
CA LYS A 62 -15.68 1.94 44.08
C LYS A 62 -16.45 2.13 45.39
N GLU A 63 -15.77 2.34 46.51
CA GLU A 63 -16.42 2.69 47.78
C GLU A 63 -16.92 4.14 47.79
N GLU A 64 -16.17 5.08 47.23
CA GLU A 64 -16.60 6.48 47.07
C GLU A 64 -17.90 6.59 46.25
N LEU A 65 -18.04 5.78 45.18
CA LEU A 65 -19.22 5.74 44.33
C LEU A 65 -20.51 5.31 45.05
N LYS A 66 -20.41 4.54 46.15
CA LYS A 66 -21.56 4.12 46.96
C LYS A 66 -22.07 5.21 47.90
N SER A 67 -21.32 6.29 48.08
CA SER A 67 -21.68 7.39 48.99
C SER A 67 -22.99 8.07 48.57
N PRO A 68 -23.90 8.45 49.48
CA PRO A 68 -25.13 9.18 49.13
C PRO A 68 -24.89 10.64 48.72
N GLN A 69 -23.67 11.17 48.91
CA GLN A 69 -23.33 12.56 48.61
C GLN A 69 -22.89 12.74 47.15
N ASN A 70 -23.59 13.61 46.43
CA ASN A 70 -23.33 13.87 45.00
C ASN A 70 -21.92 14.42 44.74
N ASP A 71 -21.38 15.26 45.63
CA ASP A 71 -20.04 15.82 45.48
C ASP A 71 -18.95 14.74 45.53
N VAL A 72 -19.18 13.70 46.34
CA VAL A 72 -18.28 12.56 46.48
C VAL A 72 -18.30 11.70 45.23
N LYS A 73 -19.50 11.36 44.74
CA LYS A 73 -19.67 10.64 43.48
C LYS A 73 -19.05 11.41 42.31
N SER A 74 -19.21 12.73 42.29
CA SER A 74 -18.64 13.58 41.24
C SER A 74 -17.11 13.54 41.23
N ASN A 75 -16.45 13.66 42.38
CA ASN A 75 -14.99 13.54 42.47
C ASN A 75 -14.50 12.13 42.11
N ALA A 76 -15.23 11.09 42.53
CA ALA A 76 -14.95 9.70 42.15
C ALA A 76 -15.01 9.50 40.62
N ILE A 77 -16.03 10.04 39.96
CA ILE A 77 -16.16 10.00 38.48
C ILE A 77 -15.06 10.80 37.81
N GLU A 78 -14.68 11.96 38.35
CA GLU A 78 -13.56 12.76 37.83
C GLU A 78 -12.24 11.98 37.83
N LYS A 79 -11.98 11.21 38.91
CA LYS A 79 -10.85 10.27 38.96
C LYS A 79 -10.98 9.17 37.91
N LEU A 80 -12.16 8.58 37.74
CA LEU A 80 -12.39 7.52 36.74
C LEU A 80 -12.20 8.00 35.30
N ILE A 81 -12.64 9.21 34.97
CA ILE A 81 -12.42 9.85 33.67
C ILE A 81 -10.91 9.89 33.36
N TYR A 82 -10.09 10.27 34.34
CA TYR A 82 -8.64 10.27 34.17
C TYR A 82 -8.06 8.88 33.97
N LEU A 83 -8.48 7.89 34.78
CA LEU A 83 -8.05 6.50 34.60
C LEU A 83 -8.48 5.94 33.24
N GLN A 84 -9.65 6.32 32.74
CA GLN A 84 -10.09 5.94 31.41
C GLN A 84 -9.21 6.55 30.30
N MET A 85 -8.70 7.78 30.48
CA MET A 85 -7.72 8.36 29.55
C MET A 85 -6.39 7.59 29.53
N LEU A 86 -6.05 6.90 30.63
CA LEU A 86 -4.89 6.01 30.72
C LEU A 86 -5.17 4.60 30.16
N GLY A 87 -6.41 4.30 29.73
CA GLY A 87 -6.79 3.02 29.12
C GLY A 87 -7.52 2.05 30.05
N TYR A 88 -7.81 2.42 31.30
CA TYR A 88 -8.54 1.55 32.23
C TYR A 88 -10.06 1.54 31.94
N GLN A 89 -10.69 0.37 32.06
CA GLN A 89 -12.13 0.21 31.83
C GLN A 89 -12.95 0.72 33.02
N ILE A 90 -14.00 1.51 32.76
CA ILE A 90 -14.84 2.13 33.80
C ILE A 90 -16.34 1.84 33.63
N ASP A 91 -16.71 0.82 32.85
CA ASP A 91 -18.11 0.51 32.52
C ASP A 91 -18.98 0.24 33.76
N PHE A 92 -18.38 -0.25 34.85
CA PHE A 92 -19.06 -0.49 36.13
C PHE A 92 -19.66 0.79 36.76
N ALA A 93 -19.13 1.97 36.42
CA ALA A 93 -19.57 3.25 36.96
C ALA A 93 -20.67 3.92 36.11
N ALA A 94 -21.14 3.27 35.04
CA ALA A 94 -22.08 3.88 34.09
C ALA A 94 -23.36 4.39 34.76
N PHE A 95 -23.92 3.66 35.73
CA PHE A 95 -25.10 4.11 36.46
C PHE A 95 -24.81 5.35 37.32
N ASN A 96 -23.69 5.38 38.04
CA ASN A 96 -23.28 6.52 38.87
C ASN A 96 -23.06 7.78 38.02
N VAL A 97 -22.59 7.62 36.79
CA VAL A 97 -22.49 8.73 35.82
C VAL A 97 -23.85 9.35 35.55
N ILE A 98 -24.89 8.54 35.33
CA ILE A 98 -26.28 9.02 35.13
C ILE A 98 -26.82 9.73 36.38
N GLU A 99 -26.53 9.21 37.57
CA GLU A 99 -26.93 9.86 38.82
C GLU A 99 -26.31 11.26 38.92
N VAL A 100 -25.01 11.38 38.62
CA VAL A 100 -24.31 12.66 38.65
C VAL A 100 -24.79 13.60 37.54
N MET A 101 -25.18 13.09 36.36
CA MET A 101 -25.83 13.90 35.32
C MET A 101 -27.16 14.52 35.77
N ASN A 102 -27.93 13.83 36.62
CA ASN A 102 -29.23 14.31 37.09
C ASN A 102 -29.13 15.30 38.26
N THR A 103 -27.93 15.63 38.74
CA THR A 103 -27.74 16.55 39.87
C THR A 103 -28.15 17.99 39.51
N PRO A 104 -28.65 18.78 40.48
CA PRO A 104 -29.04 20.17 40.22
C PRO A 104 -27.83 21.13 40.15
N ALA A 105 -26.70 20.78 40.75
CA ALA A 105 -25.51 21.61 40.74
C ALA A 105 -24.78 21.51 39.39
N PHE A 106 -24.54 22.66 38.74
CA PHE A 106 -23.92 22.70 37.42
C PHE A 106 -22.50 22.10 37.38
N SER A 107 -21.71 22.30 38.43
CA SER A 107 -20.34 21.77 38.56
C SER A 107 -20.30 20.24 38.49
N THR A 108 -21.13 19.58 39.29
CA THR A 108 -21.25 18.11 39.34
C THR A 108 -21.90 17.58 38.07
N LYS A 109 -22.98 18.23 37.60
CA LYS A 109 -23.66 17.87 36.34
C LYS A 109 -22.69 17.89 35.15
N ARG A 110 -21.80 18.89 35.07
CA ARG A 110 -20.78 18.98 34.02
C ARG A 110 -19.83 17.78 34.04
N ILE A 111 -19.41 17.31 35.22
CA ILE A 111 -18.57 16.11 35.36
C ILE A 111 -19.34 14.86 34.92
N GLY A 112 -20.62 14.74 35.27
CA GLY A 112 -21.49 13.66 34.81
C GLY A 112 -21.60 13.59 33.28
N TYR A 113 -21.89 14.72 32.62
CA TYR A 113 -21.97 14.78 31.15
C TYR A 113 -20.62 14.52 30.46
N LEU A 114 -19.50 14.92 31.08
CA LEU A 114 -18.16 14.60 30.58
C LEU A 114 -17.89 13.10 30.70
N GLY A 115 -18.17 12.51 31.87
CA GLY A 115 -18.05 11.07 32.10
C GLY A 115 -18.86 10.27 31.10
N CYS A 116 -20.12 10.66 30.88
CA CYS A 116 -20.98 10.03 29.88
C CYS A 116 -20.40 10.13 28.47
N SER A 117 -19.93 11.32 28.08
CA SER A 117 -19.33 11.53 26.75
C SER A 117 -18.08 10.69 26.49
N GLN A 118 -17.34 10.32 27.55
CA GLN A 118 -16.10 9.58 27.44
C GLN A 118 -16.31 8.07 27.60
N SER A 119 -17.17 7.64 28.51
CA SER A 119 -17.33 6.22 28.88
C SER A 119 -18.45 5.48 28.16
N PHE A 120 -19.51 6.17 27.72
CA PHE A 120 -20.66 5.50 27.15
C PHE A 120 -20.40 5.11 25.70
N ARG A 121 -20.74 3.86 25.40
CA ARG A 121 -20.67 3.21 24.09
C ARG A 121 -22.07 2.76 23.66
N GLU A 122 -22.22 2.33 22.41
CA GLU A 122 -23.53 1.92 21.86
C GLU A 122 -24.14 0.72 22.60
N ASP A 123 -23.31 -0.11 23.24
CA ASP A 123 -23.66 -1.30 24.02
C ASP A 123 -23.90 -1.02 25.52
N THR A 124 -23.78 0.23 25.96
CA THR A 124 -23.95 0.59 27.37
C THR A 124 -25.40 0.39 27.81
N SER A 125 -25.62 -0.54 28.74
CA SER A 125 -26.97 -0.99 29.18
C SER A 125 -27.88 0.13 29.68
N VAL A 126 -27.31 1.18 30.27
CA VAL A 126 -28.04 2.31 30.87
C VAL A 126 -28.32 3.45 29.89
N MET A 127 -27.94 3.32 28.61
CA MET A 127 -28.05 4.38 27.61
C MET A 127 -29.47 4.96 27.48
N LEU A 128 -30.50 4.12 27.56
CA LEU A 128 -31.90 4.56 27.42
C LEU A 128 -32.35 5.55 28.51
N LEU A 129 -31.75 5.48 29.71
CA LEU A 129 -32.05 6.39 30.81
C LEU A 129 -31.60 7.84 30.51
N THR A 130 -30.62 8.01 29.61
CA THR A 130 -30.11 9.33 29.23
C THR A 130 -31.15 10.14 28.44
N THR A 131 -32.09 9.49 27.74
CA THR A 131 -33.11 10.14 26.91
C THR A 131 -33.92 11.18 27.68
N ASN A 132 -34.41 10.83 28.87
CA ASN A 132 -35.19 11.73 29.71
C ASN A 132 -34.34 12.86 30.31
N LEU A 133 -33.08 12.57 30.64
CA LEU A 133 -32.14 13.58 31.14
C LEU A 133 -31.82 14.61 30.05
N PHE A 134 -31.60 14.16 28.82
CA PHE A 134 -31.42 15.05 27.68
C PHE A 134 -32.66 15.92 27.46
N LYS A 135 -33.88 15.35 27.45
CA LYS A 135 -35.11 16.15 27.31
C LYS A 135 -35.21 17.22 28.41
N LYS A 136 -35.01 16.84 29.67
CA LYS A 136 -35.04 17.73 30.82
C LYS A 136 -34.06 18.91 30.67
N ASP A 137 -32.81 18.64 30.34
CA ASP A 137 -31.76 19.67 30.28
C ASP A 137 -31.75 20.46 28.94
N MET A 138 -32.38 19.93 27.88
CA MET A 138 -32.54 20.61 26.59
C MET A 138 -33.75 21.53 26.54
N THR A 139 -34.94 21.04 26.91
CA THR A 139 -36.22 21.75 26.72
C THR A 139 -36.81 22.26 28.03
N GLY A 140 -36.24 21.88 29.18
CA GLY A 140 -36.80 22.21 30.49
C GLY A 140 -38.05 21.42 30.88
N GLN A 141 -38.54 20.53 30.01
CA GLN A 141 -39.67 19.65 30.32
C GLN A 141 -39.20 18.52 31.23
N GLY A 142 -39.52 18.63 32.53
CA GLY A 142 -39.16 17.63 33.55
C GLY A 142 -38.84 18.18 34.93
N GLY A 143 -38.79 19.51 35.09
CA GLY A 143 -38.86 20.13 36.42
C GLY A 143 -40.32 20.17 36.88
N GLY A 144 -40.62 19.64 38.06
CA GLY A 144 -41.94 19.81 38.69
C GLY A 144 -42.33 21.29 38.76
N ALA A 145 -43.61 21.55 39.04
CA ALA A 145 -44.32 22.85 38.93
C ALA A 145 -43.69 24.11 39.60
N LEU A 146 -42.50 24.04 40.18
CA LEU A 146 -41.69 25.17 40.63
C LEU A 146 -40.55 25.58 39.68
N ALA A 147 -40.29 24.85 38.58
CA ALA A 147 -39.35 25.30 37.57
C ALA A 147 -40.03 26.32 36.64
N THR A 148 -40.18 27.57 37.10
CA THR A 148 -40.50 28.68 36.20
C THR A 148 -39.49 28.70 35.06
N SER A 149 -39.97 28.68 33.81
CA SER A 149 -39.18 28.62 32.57
C SER A 149 -38.22 29.81 32.34
N ALA A 150 -37.97 30.63 33.36
CA ALA A 150 -37.24 31.88 33.28
C ALA A 150 -35.71 31.71 33.27
N THR A 151 -35.15 30.58 33.72
CA THR A 151 -33.69 30.39 33.69
C THR A 151 -33.28 28.92 33.52
N LEU A 152 -33.66 28.26 32.42
CA LEU A 152 -32.81 27.15 31.96
C LEU A 152 -31.49 27.77 31.52
N SER A 153 -30.39 27.38 32.16
CA SER A 153 -29.10 27.93 31.81
C SER A 153 -28.75 27.47 30.40
N GLN A 154 -28.49 28.40 29.48
CA GLN A 154 -28.04 28.09 28.11
C GLN A 154 -26.85 27.12 28.08
N TYR A 155 -26.07 27.08 29.17
CA TYR A 155 -24.94 26.19 29.36
C TYR A 155 -25.36 24.75 29.66
N GLU A 156 -26.48 24.50 30.37
CA GLU A 156 -27.00 23.14 30.61
C GLU A 156 -27.50 22.51 29.31
N SER A 157 -28.30 23.24 28.53
CA SER A 157 -28.70 22.78 27.19
C SER A 157 -27.47 22.59 26.30
N GLY A 158 -26.46 23.44 26.45
CA GLY A 158 -25.19 23.29 25.73
C GLY A 158 -24.37 22.07 26.14
N LEU A 159 -24.42 21.62 27.40
CA LEU A 159 -23.79 20.38 27.86
C LEU A 159 -24.52 19.17 27.31
N ALA A 160 -25.85 19.16 27.44
CA ALA A 160 -26.72 18.10 26.94
C ALA A 160 -26.54 17.88 25.43
N LEU A 161 -26.60 18.94 24.62
CA LEU A 161 -26.41 18.86 23.17
C LEU A 161 -25.02 18.37 22.76
N SER A 162 -23.98 18.79 23.49
CA SER A 162 -22.61 18.34 23.23
C SER A 162 -22.42 16.86 23.58
N CYS A 163 -22.92 16.42 24.74
CA CYS A 163 -22.85 15.02 25.12
C CYS A 163 -23.66 14.13 24.15
N LEU A 164 -24.89 14.53 23.81
CA LEU A 164 -25.71 13.83 22.82
C LEU A 164 -24.98 13.68 21.49
N SER A 165 -24.24 14.69 21.04
CA SER A 165 -23.49 14.63 19.77
C SER A 165 -22.34 13.60 19.78
N ASN A 166 -21.83 13.24 20.96
CA ASN A 166 -20.76 12.25 21.14
C ASN A 166 -21.31 10.83 21.23
N ILE A 167 -22.38 10.63 22.01
CA ILE A 167 -22.95 9.30 22.31
C ILE A 167 -24.19 8.95 21.48
N CYS A 168 -24.46 9.71 20.41
CA CYS A 168 -25.66 9.58 19.59
C CYS A 168 -25.83 8.15 19.01
N THR A 169 -26.81 7.41 19.53
CA THR A 169 -27.29 6.14 18.95
C THR A 169 -28.48 6.39 18.02
N LYS A 170 -28.93 5.34 17.32
CA LYS A 170 -30.09 5.43 16.41
C LYS A 170 -31.38 5.73 17.18
N GLU A 171 -31.56 5.11 18.34
CA GLU A 171 -32.72 5.25 19.22
C GLU A 171 -32.77 6.67 19.80
N LEU A 172 -31.64 7.14 20.36
CA LEU A 172 -31.52 8.52 20.86
C LEU A 172 -31.76 9.54 19.75
N ALA A 173 -31.23 9.31 18.55
CA ALA A 173 -31.45 10.18 17.41
C ALA A 173 -32.93 10.25 17.01
N GLN A 174 -33.63 9.11 17.01
CA GLN A 174 -35.05 9.04 16.69
C GLN A 174 -35.90 9.78 17.72
N ASP A 175 -35.63 9.57 19.01
CA ASP A 175 -36.46 10.08 20.11
C ASP A 175 -36.23 11.58 20.41
N LEU A 176 -35.03 12.09 20.12
CA LEU A 176 -34.62 13.46 20.45
C LEU A 176 -34.55 14.39 19.23
N ALA A 177 -34.69 13.89 17.99
CA ALA A 177 -34.61 14.73 16.79
C ALA A 177 -35.58 15.92 16.83
N GLY A 178 -36.85 15.67 17.20
CA GLY A 178 -37.86 16.73 17.30
C GLY A 178 -37.49 17.81 18.32
N ASP A 179 -37.00 17.39 19.49
CA ASP A 179 -36.56 18.28 20.56
C ASP A 179 -35.40 19.17 20.10
N VAL A 180 -34.37 18.60 19.47
CA VAL A 180 -33.23 19.37 18.97
C VAL A 180 -33.63 20.34 17.85
N VAL A 181 -34.56 19.96 16.98
CA VAL A 181 -35.10 20.85 15.93
C VAL A 181 -35.88 22.03 16.53
N SER A 182 -36.56 21.85 17.66
CA SER A 182 -37.24 22.94 18.36
C SER A 182 -36.26 24.00 18.89
N LEU A 183 -35.04 23.59 19.27
CA LEU A 183 -34.03 24.50 19.81
C LEU A 183 -33.45 25.46 18.76
N LEU A 184 -33.67 25.22 17.46
CA LEU A 184 -33.28 26.13 16.38
C LEU A 184 -34.02 27.48 16.41
N THR A 185 -35.13 27.57 17.14
CA THR A 185 -35.89 28.81 17.36
C THR A 185 -35.61 29.45 18.72
N SER A 186 -34.63 28.94 19.48
CA SER A 186 -34.23 29.54 20.76
C SER A 186 -33.75 30.97 20.58
N SER A 187 -34.08 31.85 21.54
CA SER A 187 -33.59 33.23 21.57
C SER A 187 -32.06 33.30 21.75
N LYS A 188 -31.44 32.26 22.29
CA LYS A 188 -29.99 32.22 22.58
C LYS A 188 -29.21 31.61 21.42
N ALA A 189 -28.34 32.41 20.79
CA ALA A 189 -27.48 31.98 19.69
C ALA A 189 -26.57 30.78 20.06
N TYR A 190 -26.09 30.74 21.31
CA TYR A 190 -25.29 29.63 21.84
C TYR A 190 -26.00 28.27 21.78
N VAL A 191 -27.30 28.24 22.04
CA VAL A 191 -28.11 27.02 21.97
C VAL A 191 -28.36 26.66 20.51
N ARG A 192 -28.75 27.64 19.66
CA ARG A 192 -28.99 27.41 18.23
C ARG A 192 -27.78 26.78 17.53
N LYS A 193 -26.57 27.34 17.74
CA LYS A 193 -25.34 26.80 17.10
C LYS A 193 -25.06 25.36 17.52
N LYS A 194 -25.26 25.01 18.80
CA LYS A 194 -25.05 23.66 19.31
C LYS A 194 -26.10 22.69 18.81
N ALA A 195 -27.36 23.13 18.72
CA ALA A 195 -28.44 22.33 18.16
C ALA A 195 -28.15 21.96 16.69
N ILE A 196 -27.68 22.92 15.88
CA ILE A 196 -27.26 22.67 14.49
C ILE A 196 -26.16 21.60 14.42
N LEU A 197 -25.09 21.72 15.20
CA LEU A 197 -24.00 20.75 15.20
C LEU A 197 -24.45 19.36 15.69
N CYS A 198 -25.36 19.31 16.67
CA CYS A 198 -25.95 18.07 17.16
C CYS A 198 -26.81 17.41 16.07
N LEU A 199 -27.60 18.19 15.31
CA LEU A 199 -28.41 17.68 14.21
C LEU A 199 -27.59 16.96 13.15
N TYR A 200 -26.36 17.41 12.86
CA TYR A 200 -25.47 16.68 11.95
C TYR A 200 -25.26 15.23 12.41
N LYS A 201 -24.97 15.00 13.69
CA LYS A 201 -24.77 13.66 14.26
C LYS A 201 -26.06 12.85 14.22
N ILE A 202 -27.21 13.47 14.53
CA ILE A 202 -28.53 12.86 14.40
C ILE A 202 -28.78 12.42 12.96
N PHE A 203 -28.46 13.24 11.94
CA PHE A 203 -28.66 12.86 10.54
C PHE A 203 -27.76 11.71 10.08
N LEU A 204 -26.56 11.55 10.68
CA LEU A 204 -25.69 10.42 10.39
C LEU A 204 -26.28 9.09 10.93
N ARG A 205 -26.95 9.11 12.08
CA ARG A 205 -27.54 7.91 12.73
C ARG A 205 -28.98 7.65 12.31
N PHE A 206 -29.75 8.71 12.07
CA PHE A 206 -31.16 8.68 11.67
C PHE A 206 -31.41 9.64 10.47
N PRO A 207 -31.04 9.22 9.23
CA PRO A 207 -31.15 10.08 8.04
C PRO A 207 -32.57 10.55 7.72
N LYS A 208 -33.61 9.83 8.18
CA LYS A 208 -35.03 10.19 7.95
C LYS A 208 -35.39 11.54 8.57
N ALA A 209 -34.70 11.98 9.63
CA ALA A 209 -34.92 13.29 10.24
C ALA A 209 -34.46 14.47 9.36
N LEU A 210 -33.62 14.25 8.33
CA LEU A 210 -33.06 15.33 7.54
C LEU A 210 -34.15 16.10 6.76
N ARG A 211 -34.98 15.41 5.98
CA ARG A 211 -36.02 16.03 5.13
C ARG A 211 -36.95 16.99 5.90
N PRO A 212 -37.57 16.59 7.02
CA PRO A 212 -38.46 17.49 7.77
C PRO A 212 -37.70 18.63 8.47
N SER A 213 -36.44 18.43 8.84
CA SER A 213 -35.63 19.43 9.56
C SER A 213 -34.94 20.43 8.63
N PHE A 214 -34.77 20.09 7.35
CA PHE A 214 -33.97 20.85 6.40
C PHE A 214 -34.46 22.29 6.16
N PRO A 215 -35.77 22.58 6.04
CA PRO A 215 -36.24 23.96 5.87
C PRO A 215 -35.79 24.87 7.01
N ARG A 216 -35.93 24.41 8.27
CA ARG A 216 -35.47 25.16 9.44
C ARG A 216 -33.96 25.34 9.47
N LEU A 217 -33.21 24.31 9.06
CA LEU A 217 -31.75 24.40 8.96
C LEU A 217 -31.32 25.41 7.88
N LYS A 218 -32.02 25.46 6.75
CA LYS A 218 -31.78 26.42 5.67
C LYS A 218 -31.98 27.86 6.13
N GLU A 219 -33.04 28.15 6.89
CA GLU A 219 -33.28 29.48 7.47
C GLU A 219 -32.13 29.96 8.36
N LYS A 220 -31.41 29.05 9.02
CA LYS A 220 -30.27 29.42 9.89
C LYS A 220 -29.03 29.89 9.13
N LEU A 221 -28.98 29.74 7.79
CA LEU A 221 -27.94 30.37 6.96
C LEU A 221 -28.06 31.90 6.90
N GLU A 222 -29.22 32.45 7.29
CA GLU A 222 -29.50 33.89 7.35
C GLU A 222 -29.74 34.34 8.80
N ASP A 223 -29.23 33.60 9.78
CA ASP A 223 -29.33 33.96 11.20
C ASP A 223 -28.56 35.27 11.50
N PRO A 224 -29.07 36.13 12.40
CA PRO A 224 -28.37 37.37 12.78
C PRO A 224 -27.00 37.13 13.42
N ASP A 225 -26.78 35.96 14.05
CA ASP A 225 -25.51 35.62 14.68
C ASP A 225 -24.61 34.82 13.72
N MET A 226 -23.42 35.37 13.43
CA MET A 226 -22.47 34.77 12.48
C MET A 226 -21.93 33.40 12.92
N MET A 227 -21.92 33.09 14.22
CA MET A 227 -21.51 31.76 14.71
C MET A 227 -22.57 30.70 14.42
N VAL A 228 -23.84 31.09 14.41
CA VAL A 228 -24.96 30.23 14.00
C VAL A 228 -24.91 29.99 12.49
N VAL A 229 -24.66 31.04 11.69
CA VAL A 229 -24.45 30.92 10.25
C VAL A 229 -23.28 29.99 9.94
N SER A 230 -22.12 30.20 10.55
CA SER A 230 -20.93 29.35 10.37
C SER A 230 -21.18 27.88 10.71
N SER A 231 -21.91 27.61 11.80
CA SER A 231 -22.31 26.25 12.16
C SER A 231 -23.25 25.62 11.13
N SER A 232 -24.20 26.40 10.60
CA SER A 232 -25.13 25.98 9.55
C SER A 232 -24.41 25.68 8.24
N VAL A 233 -23.51 26.55 7.82
CA VAL A 233 -22.64 26.35 6.65
C VAL A 233 -21.84 25.08 6.82
N ASN A 234 -21.20 24.86 7.99
CA ASN A 234 -20.43 23.66 8.24
C ASN A 234 -21.29 22.40 8.07
N VAL A 235 -22.43 22.31 8.76
CA VAL A 235 -23.31 21.12 8.66
C VAL A 235 -23.82 20.90 7.24
N ILE A 236 -24.30 21.94 6.57
CA ILE A 236 -24.81 21.82 5.20
C ILE A 236 -23.71 21.41 4.23
N CYS A 237 -22.51 21.98 4.33
CA CYS A 237 -21.37 21.58 3.49
C CYS A 237 -20.95 20.13 3.75
N GLU A 238 -20.94 19.65 5.00
CA GLU A 238 -20.65 18.24 5.32
C GLU A 238 -21.71 17.30 4.72
N LEU A 239 -23.00 17.65 4.82
CA LEU A 239 -24.10 16.87 4.22
C LEU A 239 -24.05 16.88 2.69
N ALA A 240 -23.69 18.02 2.09
CA ALA A 240 -23.62 18.19 0.66
C ALA A 240 -22.49 17.37 0.02
N ARG A 241 -21.39 17.08 0.72
CA ARG A 241 -20.35 16.19 0.19
C ARG A 241 -20.85 14.79 -0.17
N LYS A 242 -21.89 14.29 0.51
CA LYS A 242 -22.48 12.98 0.20
C LYS A 242 -23.35 13.03 -1.06
N ASN A 243 -24.10 14.12 -1.27
CA ASN A 243 -25.03 14.27 -2.39
C ASN A 243 -25.09 15.75 -2.85
N PRO A 244 -24.09 16.24 -3.62
CA PRO A 244 -24.00 17.68 -3.91
C PRO A 244 -25.16 18.22 -4.75
N LYS A 245 -25.73 17.40 -5.65
CA LYS A 245 -26.86 17.75 -6.54
C LYS A 245 -28.05 18.37 -5.80
N ASN A 246 -28.39 17.86 -4.60
CA ASN A 246 -29.54 18.33 -3.83
C ASN A 246 -29.37 19.76 -3.27
N TYR A 247 -28.15 20.29 -3.27
CA TYR A 247 -27.80 21.57 -2.66
C TYR A 247 -27.54 22.67 -3.70
N LEU A 248 -27.69 22.38 -5.00
CA LEU A 248 -27.52 23.37 -6.08
C LEU A 248 -28.40 24.61 -5.90
N GLY A 249 -29.63 24.43 -5.40
CA GLY A 249 -30.55 25.54 -5.11
C GLY A 249 -30.06 26.49 -4.01
N LEU A 250 -29.04 26.13 -3.23
CA LEU A 250 -28.40 27.00 -2.23
C LEU A 250 -27.20 27.77 -2.77
N ALA A 251 -26.75 27.51 -4.00
CA ALA A 251 -25.56 28.15 -4.57
C ALA A 251 -25.61 29.70 -4.53
N PRO A 252 -26.74 30.38 -4.84
CA PRO A 252 -26.81 31.84 -4.74
C PRO A 252 -26.58 32.37 -3.32
N LEU A 253 -27.10 31.65 -2.31
CA LEU A 253 -26.95 32.00 -0.90
C LEU A 253 -25.50 31.85 -0.45
N PHE A 254 -24.86 30.73 -0.80
CA PHE A 254 -23.45 30.51 -0.52
C PHE A 254 -22.53 31.48 -1.27
N PHE A 255 -22.91 31.92 -2.47
CA PHE A 255 -22.15 32.91 -3.23
C PHE A 255 -22.14 34.26 -2.52
N ARG A 256 -23.29 34.71 -2.02
CA ARG A 256 -23.39 35.92 -1.19
C ARG A 256 -22.56 35.80 0.09
N LEU A 257 -22.58 34.65 0.76
CA LEU A 257 -21.77 34.41 1.96
C LEU A 257 -20.26 34.40 1.65
N LEU A 258 -19.85 33.86 0.50
CA LEU A 258 -18.45 33.87 0.03
C LEU A 258 -17.93 35.29 -0.15
N THR A 259 -18.74 36.20 -0.69
CA THR A 259 -18.33 37.58 -0.98
C THR A 259 -18.49 38.53 0.21
N ALA A 260 -19.41 38.27 1.14
CA ALA A 260 -19.71 39.16 2.25
C ALA A 260 -18.93 38.86 3.55
N SER A 261 -18.46 37.62 3.72
CA SER A 261 -17.81 37.19 4.96
C SER A 261 -16.28 37.34 4.92
N THR A 262 -15.69 37.65 6.07
CA THR A 262 -14.24 37.64 6.31
C THR A 262 -13.74 36.41 7.09
N ASN A 263 -14.65 35.50 7.50
CA ASN A 263 -14.30 34.31 8.27
C ASN A 263 -13.68 33.20 7.38
N ASN A 264 -12.35 33.10 7.39
CA ASN A 264 -11.58 32.12 6.62
C ASN A 264 -12.09 30.67 6.76
N TRP A 265 -12.46 30.23 7.96
CA TRP A 265 -12.94 28.85 8.18
C TRP A 265 -14.28 28.58 7.48
N MET A 266 -15.17 29.57 7.48
CA MET A 266 -16.43 29.48 6.76
C MET A 266 -16.19 29.52 5.25
N LEU A 267 -15.33 30.43 4.77
CA LEU A 267 -14.97 30.53 3.34
C LEU A 267 -14.38 29.21 2.82
N ILE A 268 -13.46 28.57 3.56
CA ILE A 268 -12.91 27.24 3.22
C ILE A 268 -14.03 26.22 2.99
N LYS A 269 -15.05 26.18 3.87
CA LYS A 269 -16.17 25.23 3.74
C LYS A 269 -17.05 25.53 2.52
N ILE A 270 -17.27 26.80 2.21
CA ILE A 270 -18.06 27.24 1.06
C ILE A 270 -17.31 26.94 -0.25
N VAL A 271 -16.03 27.28 -0.31
CA VAL A 271 -15.15 27.03 -1.46
C VAL A 271 -15.07 25.53 -1.77
N LYS A 272 -14.88 24.68 -0.75
CA LYS A 272 -14.98 23.20 -0.87
C LYS A 272 -16.28 22.75 -1.50
N LEU A 273 -17.41 23.29 -1.03
CA LEU A 273 -18.72 22.95 -1.56
C LEU A 273 -18.83 23.37 -3.04
N PHE A 274 -18.37 24.57 -3.39
CA PHE A 274 -18.36 25.03 -4.77
C PHE A 274 -17.50 24.15 -5.69
N GLY A 275 -16.38 23.61 -5.20
CA GLY A 275 -15.60 22.61 -5.93
C GLY A 275 -16.41 21.36 -6.29
N ALA A 276 -17.30 20.91 -5.41
CA ALA A 276 -18.21 19.79 -5.69
C ALA A 276 -19.43 20.16 -6.54
N LEU A 277 -19.90 21.41 -6.51
CA LEU A 277 -21.06 21.87 -7.27
C LEU A 277 -20.72 22.25 -8.71
N THR A 278 -19.52 22.77 -8.96
CA THR A 278 -19.14 23.31 -10.27
C THR A 278 -19.14 22.26 -11.40
N PRO A 279 -18.66 21.02 -11.18
CA PRO A 279 -18.77 19.95 -12.19
C PRO A 279 -20.23 19.60 -12.56
N LEU A 280 -21.19 19.90 -11.68
CA LEU A 280 -22.61 19.62 -11.89
C LEU A 280 -23.35 20.76 -12.62
N GLU A 281 -22.87 22.00 -12.50
CA GLU A 281 -23.46 23.19 -13.12
C GLU A 281 -22.36 24.10 -13.69
N LYS A 282 -22.03 23.91 -14.97
CA LYS A 282 -20.91 24.61 -15.62
C LYS A 282 -21.03 26.15 -15.60
N ARG A 283 -22.25 26.70 -15.56
CA ARG A 283 -22.45 28.18 -15.50
C ARG A 283 -21.96 28.77 -14.18
N LEU A 284 -21.96 27.99 -13.11
CA LEU A 284 -21.47 28.40 -11.80
C LEU A 284 -19.96 28.68 -11.84
N GLY A 285 -19.21 27.88 -12.60
CA GLY A 285 -17.76 28.03 -12.72
C GLY A 285 -17.36 29.42 -13.20
N LYS A 286 -18.00 29.90 -14.29
CA LYS A 286 -17.77 31.25 -14.83
C LYS A 286 -17.98 32.36 -13.81
N LYS A 287 -18.98 32.22 -12.91
CA LYS A 287 -19.26 33.22 -11.86
C LYS A 287 -18.27 33.16 -10.71
N LEU A 288 -17.62 32.03 -10.48
CA LEU A 288 -16.67 31.83 -9.38
C LEU A 288 -15.26 32.27 -9.72
N VAL A 289 -14.90 32.40 -11.01
CA VAL A 289 -13.56 32.81 -11.44
C VAL A 289 -13.13 34.11 -10.75
N GLU A 290 -13.88 35.20 -10.91
CA GLU A 290 -13.51 36.51 -10.35
C GLU A 290 -13.43 36.51 -8.81
N PRO A 291 -14.44 36.04 -8.05
CA PRO A 291 -14.35 35.97 -6.59
C PRO A 291 -13.17 35.12 -6.09
N LEU A 292 -12.91 33.97 -6.70
CA LEU A 292 -11.79 33.11 -6.30
C LEU A 292 -10.44 33.73 -6.66
N SER A 293 -10.30 34.35 -7.84
CA SER A 293 -9.10 35.09 -8.21
C SER A 293 -8.81 36.24 -7.23
N ASN A 294 -9.84 36.97 -6.81
CA ASN A 294 -9.71 38.03 -5.81
C ASN A 294 -9.25 37.49 -4.45
N ILE A 295 -9.78 36.35 -4.00
CA ILE A 295 -9.33 35.71 -2.76
C ILE A 295 -7.89 35.22 -2.89
N ILE A 296 -7.55 34.53 -3.98
CA ILE A 296 -6.20 33.98 -4.25
C ILE A 296 -5.12 35.07 -4.27
N ASN A 297 -5.45 36.25 -4.81
CA ASN A 297 -4.50 37.35 -4.88
C ASN A 297 -4.30 38.09 -3.55
N ASN A 298 -5.36 38.23 -2.74
CA ASN A 298 -5.35 39.13 -1.59
C ASN A 298 -5.30 38.42 -0.22
N THR A 299 -5.58 37.11 -0.14
CA THR A 299 -5.58 36.41 1.14
C THR A 299 -4.17 36.22 1.69
N SER A 300 -3.98 36.53 2.97
CA SER A 300 -2.77 36.17 3.73
C SER A 300 -2.87 34.78 4.39
N ALA A 301 -4.07 34.18 4.40
CA ALA A 301 -4.28 32.88 5.01
C ALA A 301 -3.98 31.74 4.01
N THR A 302 -2.86 31.06 4.21
CA THR A 302 -2.39 29.96 3.34
C THR A 302 -3.39 28.81 3.26
N SER A 303 -4.13 28.52 4.33
CA SER A 303 -5.17 27.47 4.33
C SER A 303 -6.35 27.78 3.41
N LEU A 304 -6.78 29.05 3.37
CA LEU A 304 -7.82 29.51 2.44
C LEU A 304 -7.30 29.56 1.01
N LEU A 305 -6.08 30.06 0.80
CA LEU A 305 -5.40 30.08 -0.50
C LEU A 305 -5.35 28.67 -1.11
N TYR A 306 -4.82 27.71 -0.34
CA TYR A 306 -4.68 26.32 -0.77
C TYR A 306 -6.02 25.69 -1.13
N GLU A 307 -7.08 25.99 -0.37
CA GLU A 307 -8.41 25.47 -0.66
C GLU A 307 -9.03 26.09 -1.91
N CYS A 308 -8.81 27.39 -2.14
CA CYS A 308 -9.22 28.05 -3.37
C CYS A 308 -8.53 27.41 -4.57
N ILE A 309 -7.22 27.14 -4.46
CA ILE A 309 -6.46 26.45 -5.51
C ILE A 309 -7.03 25.05 -5.77
N ASN A 310 -7.23 24.21 -4.75
CA ASN A 310 -7.83 22.88 -4.94
C ASN A 310 -9.21 22.96 -5.61
N THR A 311 -10.03 23.94 -5.24
CA THR A 311 -11.34 24.15 -5.84
C THR A 311 -11.24 24.56 -7.30
N CYS A 312 -10.27 25.40 -7.67
CA CYS A 312 -10.00 25.74 -9.06
C CYS A 312 -9.57 24.52 -9.87
N ILE A 313 -8.71 23.65 -9.31
CA ILE A 313 -8.25 22.42 -9.96
C ILE A 313 -9.43 21.47 -10.26
N ILE A 314 -10.35 21.31 -9.30
CA ILE A 314 -11.47 20.36 -9.42
C ILE A 314 -12.60 20.92 -10.29
N GLY A 315 -12.97 22.19 -10.07
CA GLY A 315 -14.18 22.77 -10.64
C GLY A 315 -13.95 23.71 -11.83
N LEU A 316 -12.74 24.24 -12.01
CA LEU A 316 -12.43 25.29 -12.98
C LEU A 316 -11.27 24.90 -13.91
N SER A 317 -11.05 23.60 -14.13
CA SER A 317 -10.00 23.08 -15.02
C SER A 317 -10.06 23.68 -16.43
N ASP A 318 -11.26 23.98 -16.94
CA ASP A 318 -11.44 24.53 -18.29
C ASP A 318 -10.99 26.01 -18.40
N HIS A 319 -10.68 26.66 -17.28
CA HIS A 319 -10.30 28.08 -17.21
C HIS A 319 -8.79 28.27 -17.04
N VAL A 320 -8.05 28.26 -18.15
CA VAL A 320 -6.58 28.27 -18.17
C VAL A 320 -5.95 29.45 -17.39
N GLU A 321 -6.54 30.65 -17.45
CA GLU A 321 -6.00 31.85 -16.79
C GLU A 321 -5.94 31.73 -15.25
N ILE A 322 -7.01 31.20 -14.63
CA ILE A 322 -7.03 30.99 -13.17
C ILE A 322 -6.11 29.83 -12.77
N ILE A 323 -5.99 28.80 -13.61
CA ILE A 323 -5.03 27.71 -13.39
C ILE A 323 -3.59 28.23 -13.43
N ARG A 324 -3.24 29.12 -14.37
CA ARG A 324 -1.91 29.76 -14.42
C ARG A 324 -1.64 30.58 -13.17
N LEU A 325 -2.63 31.33 -12.68
CA LEU A 325 -2.54 32.03 -11.40
C LEU A 325 -2.31 31.06 -10.23
N CYS A 326 -3.04 29.94 -10.18
CA CYS A 326 -2.86 28.90 -9.17
C CYS A 326 -1.43 28.33 -9.21
N ILE A 327 -0.91 27.98 -10.40
CA ILE A 327 0.46 27.47 -10.56
C ILE A 327 1.49 28.48 -10.06
N SER A 328 1.33 29.77 -10.39
CA SER A 328 2.21 30.84 -9.89
C SER A 328 2.22 30.93 -8.36
N LYS A 329 1.05 30.82 -7.72
CA LYS A 329 0.95 30.80 -6.24
C LYS A 329 1.50 29.52 -5.63
N LEU A 330 1.30 28.36 -6.27
CA LEU A 330 1.87 27.08 -5.83
C LEU A 330 3.40 27.08 -5.93
N ARG A 331 3.97 27.70 -6.97
CA ARG A 331 5.42 27.90 -7.11
C ARG A 331 5.98 28.62 -5.88
N ALA A 332 5.34 29.70 -5.44
CA ALA A 332 5.74 30.42 -4.24
C ALA A 332 5.64 29.55 -2.97
N LEU A 333 4.65 28.65 -2.86
CA LEU A 333 4.55 27.70 -1.75
C LEU A 333 5.68 26.64 -1.76
N VAL A 334 6.13 26.21 -2.94
CA VAL A 334 7.24 25.25 -3.08
C VAL A 334 8.61 25.89 -2.78
N GLU A 335 8.74 27.20 -3.03
CA GLU A 335 9.94 27.96 -2.69
C GLU A 335 9.98 28.42 -1.22
N ASP A 336 8.87 28.31 -0.50
CA ASP A 336 8.75 28.74 0.90
C ASP A 336 9.68 27.92 1.82
N PRO A 337 10.31 28.51 2.85
CA PRO A 337 11.13 27.75 3.80
C PRO A 337 10.38 26.68 4.59
N ASP A 338 9.07 26.81 4.83
CA ASP A 338 8.28 25.83 5.57
C ASP A 338 8.06 24.55 4.74
N GLN A 339 8.61 23.43 5.25
CA GLN A 339 8.51 22.11 4.61
C GLN A 339 7.05 21.67 4.40
N ASN A 340 6.13 22.05 5.30
CA ASN A 340 4.71 21.73 5.14
C ASN A 340 4.10 22.45 3.93
N LEU A 341 4.51 23.70 3.68
CA LEU A 341 4.04 24.47 2.53
C LEU A 341 4.62 23.93 1.23
N LYS A 342 5.90 23.53 1.23
CA LYS A 342 6.51 22.85 0.08
C LYS A 342 5.78 21.57 -0.27
N TYR A 343 5.52 20.73 0.74
CA TYR A 343 4.79 19.47 0.55
C TYR A 343 3.39 19.71 -0.04
N LEU A 344 2.63 20.67 0.52
CA LEU A 344 1.31 21.03 0.00
C LEU A 344 1.37 21.56 -1.43
N GLY A 345 2.37 22.39 -1.73
CA GLY A 345 2.64 22.93 -3.06
C GLY A 345 2.84 21.81 -4.09
N LEU A 346 3.76 20.89 -3.83
CA LEU A 346 4.03 19.73 -4.67
C LEU A 346 2.80 18.83 -4.83
N LEU A 347 2.05 18.60 -3.74
CA LEU A 347 0.82 17.80 -3.77
C LEU A 347 -0.24 18.41 -4.71
N ALA A 348 -0.41 19.74 -4.69
CA ALA A 348 -1.35 20.41 -5.58
C ALA A 348 -0.86 20.45 -7.04
N LEU A 349 0.44 20.66 -7.27
CA LEU A 349 1.03 20.60 -8.62
C LEU A 349 0.85 19.21 -9.24
N HIS A 350 0.99 18.15 -8.46
CA HIS A 350 0.71 16.78 -8.92
C HIS A 350 -0.74 16.58 -9.35
N LYS A 351 -1.72 17.16 -8.66
CA LYS A 351 -3.11 17.13 -9.13
C LYS A 351 -3.32 17.88 -10.44
N ILE A 352 -2.61 19.00 -10.64
CA ILE A 352 -2.67 19.76 -11.90
C ILE A 352 -2.01 18.99 -13.04
N MET A 353 -0.96 18.20 -12.78
CA MET A 353 -0.26 17.40 -13.78
C MET A 353 -1.19 16.56 -14.65
N ALA A 354 -2.22 15.96 -14.04
CA ALA A 354 -3.19 15.12 -14.74
C ALA A 354 -4.06 15.87 -15.77
N THR A 355 -4.21 17.20 -15.63
CA THR A 355 -5.08 18.02 -16.50
C THR A 355 -4.30 18.99 -17.38
N HIS A 356 -3.18 19.54 -16.89
CA HIS A 356 -2.38 20.57 -17.56
C HIS A 356 -0.88 20.26 -17.52
N PRO A 357 -0.42 19.13 -18.09
CA PRO A 357 0.98 18.70 -17.98
C PRO A 357 1.96 19.74 -18.54
N LYS A 358 1.65 20.33 -19.70
CA LYS A 358 2.51 21.33 -20.37
C LYS A 358 2.85 22.54 -19.48
N ALA A 359 1.88 23.05 -18.73
CA ALA A 359 2.09 24.22 -17.86
C ALA A 359 2.95 23.89 -16.64
N ILE A 360 2.95 22.63 -16.18
CA ILE A 360 3.75 22.19 -15.03
C ILE A 360 5.18 21.86 -15.46
N THR A 361 5.38 21.33 -16.67
CA THR A 361 6.72 21.00 -17.20
C THR A 361 7.67 22.20 -17.23
N GLU A 362 7.14 23.42 -17.39
CA GLU A 362 7.93 24.68 -17.31
C GLU A 362 8.60 24.89 -15.93
N HIS A 363 8.10 24.23 -14.88
CA HIS A 363 8.62 24.32 -13.52
C HIS A 363 9.44 23.09 -13.10
N ARG A 364 9.90 22.27 -14.06
CA ARG A 364 10.68 21.06 -13.78
C ARG A 364 11.92 21.31 -12.94
N GLU A 365 12.66 22.39 -13.18
CA GLU A 365 13.88 22.72 -12.42
C GLU A 365 13.60 22.91 -10.93
N LEU A 366 12.46 23.50 -10.57
CA LEU A 366 12.04 23.65 -9.18
C LEU A 366 11.81 22.29 -8.53
N VAL A 367 11.19 21.34 -9.26
CA VAL A 367 10.89 20.00 -8.75
C VAL A 367 12.15 19.16 -8.62
N ILE A 368 13.09 19.27 -9.56
CA ILE A 368 14.41 18.65 -9.45
C ILE A 368 15.14 19.16 -8.20
N LYS A 369 15.11 20.47 -7.93
CA LYS A 369 15.70 21.04 -6.71
C LYS A 369 15.06 20.48 -5.42
N CYS A 370 13.77 20.13 -5.44
CA CYS A 370 13.11 19.51 -4.30
C CYS A 370 13.59 18.07 -4.01
N LEU A 371 14.22 17.40 -4.99
CA LEU A 371 14.83 16.08 -4.77
C LEU A 371 16.10 16.15 -3.91
N ASP A 372 16.74 17.33 -3.81
CA ASP A 372 17.88 17.61 -2.94
C ASP A 372 17.47 18.00 -1.50
N GLY A 373 16.17 17.95 -1.19
CA GLY A 373 15.67 18.32 0.14
C GLY A 373 16.00 17.30 1.22
N GLU A 374 16.21 17.76 2.46
CA GLU A 374 16.44 16.89 3.63
C GLU A 374 15.20 16.02 3.95
N ASP A 375 14.00 16.54 3.71
CA ASP A 375 12.75 15.85 4.04
C ASP A 375 12.42 14.76 3.00
N VAL A 376 12.44 13.51 3.45
CA VAL A 376 12.09 12.31 2.65
C VAL A 376 10.70 12.44 2.01
N SER A 377 9.71 12.98 2.72
CA SER A 377 8.34 13.12 2.21
C SER A 377 8.26 14.10 1.04
N ILE A 378 9.09 15.15 1.07
CA ILE A 378 9.20 16.11 -0.03
C ILE A 378 9.92 15.48 -1.21
N ARG A 379 11.03 14.77 -0.97
CA ARG A 379 11.78 14.04 -2.01
C ARG A 379 10.89 13.05 -2.75
N SER A 380 10.18 12.19 -2.03
CA SER A 380 9.25 11.22 -2.63
C SER A 380 8.11 11.90 -3.40
N ARG A 381 7.57 13.01 -2.90
CA ARG A 381 6.50 13.73 -3.60
C ARG A 381 7.00 14.47 -4.85
N ALA A 382 8.20 15.02 -4.81
CA ALA A 382 8.85 15.62 -5.97
C ALA A 382 9.15 14.56 -7.03
N LEU A 383 9.57 13.36 -6.62
CA LEU A 383 9.81 12.23 -7.51
C LEU A 383 8.51 11.75 -8.20
N ASP A 384 7.40 11.60 -7.45
CA ASP A 384 6.07 11.32 -8.01
C ASP A 384 5.58 12.36 -9.01
N LEU A 385 5.94 13.63 -8.79
CA LEU A 385 5.59 14.71 -9.70
C LEU A 385 6.48 14.70 -10.94
N LEU A 386 7.77 14.40 -10.77
CA LEU A 386 8.75 14.34 -11.85
C LEU A 386 8.42 13.23 -12.85
N THR A 387 7.93 12.06 -12.40
CA THR A 387 7.53 10.97 -13.30
C THR A 387 6.46 11.42 -14.31
N GLY A 388 5.52 12.27 -13.89
CA GLY A 388 4.50 12.86 -14.78
C GLY A 388 5.03 13.96 -15.72
N MET A 389 6.23 14.50 -15.48
CA MET A 389 6.88 15.51 -16.34
C MET A 389 7.76 14.91 -17.44
N VAL A 390 7.96 13.59 -17.43
CA VAL A 390 8.86 12.94 -18.36
C VAL A 390 8.20 12.82 -19.74
N THR A 391 9.01 13.06 -20.75
CA THR A 391 8.67 13.01 -22.17
C THR A 391 9.83 12.36 -22.92
N LYS A 392 9.60 11.89 -24.16
CA LYS A 392 10.68 11.35 -25.02
C LYS A 392 11.90 12.27 -25.13
N ARG A 393 11.69 13.59 -25.09
CA ARG A 393 12.75 14.60 -25.27
C ARG A 393 13.62 14.81 -24.04
N ASN A 394 13.12 14.49 -22.85
CA ASN A 394 13.81 14.78 -21.60
C ASN A 394 14.12 13.56 -20.73
N LEU A 395 13.65 12.37 -21.11
CA LEU A 395 13.83 11.13 -20.36
C LEU A 395 15.31 10.91 -20.01
N ILE A 396 16.20 10.91 -21.00
CA ILE A 396 17.63 10.63 -20.81
C ILE A 396 18.24 11.59 -19.77
N ALA A 397 17.96 12.90 -19.91
CA ALA A 397 18.48 13.91 -18.98
C ALA A 397 17.92 13.76 -17.56
N VAL A 398 16.65 13.38 -17.43
CA VAL A 398 16.01 13.15 -16.12
C VAL A 398 16.58 11.90 -15.45
N ILE A 399 16.66 10.78 -16.18
CA ILE A 399 17.23 9.53 -15.66
C ILE A 399 18.69 9.72 -15.26
N GLY A 400 19.50 10.39 -16.08
CA GLY A 400 20.90 10.68 -15.73
C GLY A 400 21.04 11.44 -14.41
N GLN A 401 20.17 12.43 -14.16
CA GLN A 401 20.17 13.13 -12.86
C GLN A 401 19.73 12.23 -11.69
N LEU A 402 18.82 11.29 -11.90
CA LEU A 402 18.39 10.35 -10.88
C LEU A 402 19.48 9.30 -10.58
N MET A 403 20.21 8.84 -11.60
CA MET A 403 21.35 7.93 -11.44
C MET A 403 22.45 8.58 -10.60
N THR A 404 22.82 9.84 -10.88
CA THR A 404 23.80 10.57 -10.04
C THR A 404 23.35 10.69 -8.58
N ARG A 405 22.05 10.85 -8.33
CA ARG A 405 21.49 10.92 -6.97
C ARG A 405 21.51 9.56 -6.28
N LEU A 406 21.33 8.49 -7.04
CA LEU A 406 21.31 7.12 -6.55
C LEU A 406 22.62 6.73 -5.88
N GLU A 407 23.76 7.23 -6.38
CA GLU A 407 25.10 6.99 -5.83
C GLU A 407 25.29 7.50 -4.39
N THR A 408 24.51 8.51 -3.97
CA THR A 408 24.65 9.18 -2.67
C THR A 408 23.42 9.02 -1.77
N ALA A 409 22.42 8.29 -2.24
CA ALA A 409 21.14 8.12 -1.55
C ALA A 409 21.21 7.12 -0.39
N GLU A 410 20.39 7.34 0.62
CA GLU A 410 20.11 6.37 1.68
C GLU A 410 19.35 5.15 1.12
N ALA A 411 19.50 3.97 1.72
CA ALA A 411 18.96 2.69 1.21
C ALA A 411 17.45 2.72 0.89
N ASP A 412 16.61 3.26 1.77
CA ASP A 412 15.16 3.31 1.53
C ASP A 412 14.78 4.27 0.37
N TYR A 413 15.61 5.30 0.16
CA TYR A 413 15.40 6.26 -0.92
C TYR A 413 15.98 5.78 -2.24
N SER A 414 17.11 5.06 -2.21
CA SER A 414 17.69 4.43 -3.40
C SER A 414 16.73 3.40 -3.98
N ASP A 415 16.09 2.58 -3.15
CA ASP A 415 15.06 1.63 -3.61
C ASP A 415 13.89 2.34 -4.30
N GLN A 416 13.38 3.42 -3.71
CA GLN A 416 12.33 4.23 -4.35
C GLN A 416 12.78 4.80 -5.69
N LEU A 417 14.03 5.26 -5.80
CA LEU A 417 14.59 5.78 -7.05
C LEU A 417 14.67 4.69 -8.12
N VAL A 418 15.22 3.51 -7.80
CA VAL A 418 15.31 2.36 -8.73
C VAL A 418 13.92 2.01 -9.27
N ALA A 419 12.93 1.83 -8.38
CA ALA A 419 11.56 1.51 -8.78
C ALA A 419 10.97 2.59 -9.71
N LYS A 420 11.24 3.86 -9.45
CA LYS A 420 10.72 4.97 -10.27
C LYS A 420 11.44 5.09 -11.61
N ILE A 421 12.76 4.88 -11.67
CA ILE A 421 13.55 4.83 -12.91
C ILE A 421 12.97 3.77 -13.84
N VAL A 422 12.82 2.54 -13.33
CA VAL A 422 12.24 1.44 -14.10
C VAL A 422 10.80 1.76 -14.52
N ALA A 423 9.97 2.29 -13.63
CA ALA A 423 8.59 2.64 -13.96
C ALA A 423 8.48 3.72 -15.06
N MET A 424 9.37 4.73 -15.05
CA MET A 424 9.39 5.78 -16.09
C MET A 424 9.80 5.22 -17.46
N CYS A 425 10.78 4.31 -17.50
CA CYS A 425 11.26 3.73 -18.75
C CYS A 425 10.29 2.70 -19.34
N SER A 426 9.65 1.89 -18.49
CA SER A 426 8.71 0.82 -18.91
C SER A 426 7.29 1.30 -19.20
N GLN A 427 6.98 2.57 -18.94
CA GLN A 427 5.64 3.13 -19.07
C GLN A 427 5.06 3.00 -20.50
N ASP A 428 3.77 2.62 -20.57
CA ASP A 428 2.99 2.52 -21.81
C ASP A 428 3.71 1.68 -22.90
N ASN A 429 4.25 0.51 -22.51
CA ASN A 429 5.06 -0.37 -23.36
C ASN A 429 6.29 0.34 -23.97
N TYR A 430 7.12 0.95 -23.12
CA TYR A 430 8.34 1.66 -23.52
C TYR A 430 8.09 2.85 -24.46
N SER A 431 6.91 3.46 -24.41
CA SER A 431 6.54 4.55 -25.33
C SER A 431 7.52 5.73 -25.28
N LEU A 432 8.20 5.94 -24.14
CA LEU A 432 9.14 7.03 -23.93
C LEU A 432 10.56 6.71 -24.42
N ILE A 433 10.89 5.44 -24.61
CA ILE A 433 12.22 4.97 -25.01
C ILE A 433 12.39 5.11 -26.52
N THR A 434 13.52 5.68 -26.94
CA THR A 434 13.94 5.75 -28.34
C THR A 434 15.18 4.94 -28.63
N ASP A 435 15.97 4.65 -27.60
CA ASP A 435 17.22 3.92 -27.66
C ASP A 435 17.20 2.84 -26.58
N PHE A 436 17.08 1.59 -27.01
CA PHE A 436 17.03 0.43 -26.13
C PHE A 436 18.41 -0.03 -25.69
N GLU A 437 19.47 0.30 -26.43
CA GLU A 437 20.85 0.03 -26.02
C GLU A 437 21.19 0.88 -24.80
N TRP A 438 20.88 2.19 -24.87
CA TRP A 438 20.99 3.07 -23.71
C TRP A 438 20.19 2.56 -22.50
N TYR A 439 18.95 2.13 -22.72
CA TYR A 439 18.12 1.65 -21.60
C TYR A 439 18.67 0.36 -20.98
N LEU A 440 19.19 -0.55 -21.80
CA LEU A 440 19.87 -1.75 -21.34
C LEU A 440 21.10 -1.40 -20.48
N SER A 441 21.93 -0.43 -20.90
CA SER A 441 23.04 0.05 -20.09
C SER A 441 22.59 0.57 -18.73
N ILE A 442 21.48 1.33 -18.67
CA ILE A 442 20.90 1.78 -17.39
C ILE A 442 20.47 0.59 -16.52
N LEU A 443 19.81 -0.42 -17.08
CA LEU A 443 19.39 -1.60 -16.31
C LEU A 443 20.59 -2.35 -15.73
N VAL A 444 21.69 -2.45 -16.48
CA VAL A 444 22.96 -3.05 -16.02
C VAL A 444 23.62 -2.16 -14.96
N GLU A 445 23.63 -0.84 -15.09
CA GLU A 445 24.15 0.06 -14.05
C GLU A 445 23.36 -0.07 -12.73
N LEU A 446 22.04 -0.25 -12.80
CA LEU A 446 21.19 -0.44 -11.63
C LEU A 446 21.51 -1.73 -10.85
N THR A 447 22.14 -2.73 -11.47
CA THR A 447 22.54 -3.97 -10.77
C THR A 447 23.68 -3.75 -9.78
N HIS A 448 24.42 -2.66 -9.95
CA HIS A 448 25.59 -2.34 -9.13
C HIS A 448 25.23 -1.59 -7.83
N ILE A 449 23.96 -1.27 -7.65
CA ILE A 449 23.47 -0.52 -6.49
C ILE A 449 23.35 -1.45 -5.29
N LYS A 450 24.06 -1.11 -4.21
CA LYS A 450 24.13 -1.94 -3.00
C LYS A 450 22.81 -1.92 -2.23
N GLY A 451 22.41 -3.09 -1.75
CA GLY A 451 21.30 -3.23 -0.80
C GLY A 451 19.91 -3.02 -1.41
N THR A 452 19.76 -3.14 -2.74
CA THR A 452 18.46 -2.94 -3.38
C THR A 452 17.54 -4.16 -3.26
N ALA A 453 16.27 -3.94 -2.91
CA ALA A 453 15.25 -4.98 -2.91
C ALA A 453 14.61 -5.21 -4.30
N HIS A 454 15.15 -4.58 -5.36
CA HIS A 454 14.57 -4.59 -6.71
C HIS A 454 15.25 -5.51 -7.73
N GLY A 455 16.04 -6.50 -7.31
CA GLY A 455 16.71 -7.42 -8.24
C GLY A 455 15.73 -8.14 -9.18
N ARG A 456 14.60 -8.64 -8.65
CA ARG A 456 13.55 -9.27 -9.47
C ARG A 456 12.89 -8.29 -10.45
N LEU A 457 12.74 -7.03 -10.07
CA LEU A 457 12.18 -6.00 -10.96
C LEU A 457 13.12 -5.74 -12.14
N ILE A 458 14.41 -5.59 -11.87
CA ILE A 458 15.45 -5.39 -12.90
C ILE A 458 15.55 -6.62 -13.80
N SER A 459 15.61 -7.82 -13.20
CA SER A 459 15.62 -9.12 -13.90
C SER A 459 14.48 -9.25 -14.92
N ASN A 460 13.24 -8.97 -14.50
CA ASN A 460 12.08 -9.02 -15.39
C ASN A 460 12.17 -8.01 -16.55
N GLN A 461 12.74 -6.83 -16.30
CA GLN A 461 12.90 -5.81 -17.35
C GLN A 461 13.99 -6.18 -18.36
N LEU A 462 15.12 -6.72 -17.90
CA LEU A 462 16.17 -7.25 -18.76
C LEU A 462 15.61 -8.33 -19.71
N LEU A 463 14.83 -9.27 -19.17
CA LEU A 463 14.13 -10.28 -19.96
C LEU A 463 13.15 -9.68 -20.97
N ASP A 464 12.23 -8.83 -20.52
CA ASP A 464 11.16 -8.30 -21.38
C ASP A 464 11.73 -7.45 -22.53
N VAL A 465 12.75 -6.62 -22.27
CA VAL A 465 13.42 -5.79 -23.26
C VAL A 465 14.18 -6.65 -24.28
N THR A 466 14.96 -7.63 -23.82
CA THR A 466 15.79 -8.49 -24.69
C THR A 466 14.94 -9.42 -25.56
N VAL A 467 13.86 -9.98 -25.02
CA VAL A 467 12.95 -10.85 -25.78
C VAL A 467 12.21 -10.06 -26.86
N ARG A 468 11.70 -8.86 -26.54
CA ARG A 468 10.93 -8.04 -27.49
C ARG A 468 11.76 -7.38 -28.58
N VAL A 469 13.00 -6.96 -28.28
CA VAL A 469 13.81 -6.12 -29.17
C VAL A 469 14.98 -6.93 -29.73
N LYS A 470 14.80 -7.54 -30.91
CA LYS A 470 15.84 -8.37 -31.54
C LYS A 470 17.16 -7.63 -31.77
N ALA A 471 17.11 -6.34 -32.11
CA ALA A 471 18.29 -5.55 -32.50
C ALA A 471 19.33 -5.38 -31.38
N ILE A 472 18.95 -5.52 -30.11
CA ILE A 472 19.87 -5.34 -28.98
C ILE A 472 20.41 -6.66 -28.41
N ARG A 473 19.97 -7.82 -28.93
CA ARG A 473 20.26 -9.13 -28.30
C ARG A 473 21.75 -9.42 -28.21
N THR A 474 22.54 -9.12 -29.23
CA THR A 474 24.00 -9.30 -29.22
C THR A 474 24.64 -8.53 -28.06
N ILE A 475 24.26 -7.26 -27.88
CA ILE A 475 24.78 -6.41 -26.81
C ILE A 475 24.26 -6.89 -25.45
N ALA A 476 22.99 -7.32 -25.37
CA ALA A 476 22.40 -7.88 -24.16
C ALA A 476 23.13 -9.13 -23.70
N VAL A 477 23.40 -10.08 -24.59
CA VAL A 477 24.15 -11.30 -24.28
C VAL A 477 25.53 -10.96 -23.72
N GLY A 478 26.29 -10.08 -24.37
CA GLY A 478 27.59 -9.63 -23.85
C GLY A 478 27.52 -9.04 -22.44
N HIS A 479 26.51 -8.21 -22.14
CA HIS A 479 26.30 -7.71 -20.78
C HIS A 479 25.89 -8.81 -19.79
N MET A 480 25.07 -9.78 -20.19
CA MET A 480 24.64 -10.87 -19.32
C MET A 480 25.79 -11.82 -18.98
N VAL A 481 26.68 -12.11 -19.92
CA VAL A 481 27.92 -12.86 -19.67
C VAL A 481 28.77 -12.15 -18.60
N SER A 482 28.94 -10.83 -18.73
CA SER A 482 29.65 -10.04 -17.72
C SER A 482 28.97 -10.06 -16.34
N LEU A 483 27.64 -10.14 -16.28
CA LEU A 483 26.90 -10.22 -15.01
C LEU A 483 27.03 -11.59 -14.33
N LEU A 484 27.05 -12.68 -15.11
CA LEU A 484 27.25 -14.03 -14.57
C LEU A 484 28.60 -14.18 -13.88
N GLY A 485 29.65 -13.55 -14.43
CA GLY A 485 30.98 -13.51 -13.82
C GLY A 485 31.16 -12.50 -12.68
N ASP A 486 30.15 -11.71 -12.32
CA ASP A 486 30.30 -10.66 -11.31
C ASP A 486 30.24 -11.22 -9.89
N THR A 487 31.43 -11.42 -9.31
CA THR A 487 31.62 -11.87 -7.92
C THR A 487 30.90 -11.02 -6.88
N ARG A 488 30.63 -9.73 -7.16
CA ARG A 488 29.91 -8.84 -6.24
C ARG A 488 28.43 -9.22 -6.12
N ILE A 489 27.83 -9.70 -7.20
CA ILE A 489 26.43 -10.13 -7.22
C ILE A 489 26.33 -11.53 -6.60
N LEU A 490 27.21 -12.45 -6.99
CA LEU A 490 27.27 -13.80 -6.44
C LEU A 490 27.45 -13.80 -4.91
N GLY A 491 28.35 -12.95 -4.41
CA GLY A 491 28.66 -12.84 -2.98
C GLY A 491 27.81 -11.86 -2.17
N ASP A 492 26.75 -11.24 -2.75
CA ASP A 492 25.96 -10.26 -2.01
C ASP A 492 25.12 -10.93 -0.90
N THR A 493 25.51 -10.66 0.34
CA THR A 493 24.82 -11.13 1.56
C THR A 493 24.15 -9.97 2.31
N SER A 494 24.01 -8.83 1.65
CA SER A 494 23.37 -7.65 2.23
C SER A 494 21.93 -7.96 2.65
N ILE A 495 21.62 -7.69 3.92
CA ILE A 495 20.29 -7.96 4.49
C ILE A 495 19.23 -7.18 3.69
N GLY A 496 18.27 -7.90 3.11
CA GLY A 496 17.17 -7.33 2.32
C GLY A 496 17.48 -7.07 0.85
N SER A 497 18.72 -7.28 0.41
CA SER A 497 19.08 -7.24 -1.02
C SER A 497 18.49 -8.44 -1.75
N THR A 498 17.97 -8.21 -2.95
CA THR A 498 17.50 -9.28 -3.85
C THR A 498 18.24 -9.26 -5.17
N ILE A 499 19.39 -8.57 -5.24
CA ILE A 499 20.10 -8.31 -6.50
C ILE A 499 20.51 -9.57 -7.26
N GLN A 500 20.77 -10.67 -6.55
CA GLN A 500 21.07 -11.98 -7.13
C GLN A 500 19.99 -12.44 -8.12
N GLU A 501 18.73 -12.03 -7.98
CA GLU A 501 17.64 -12.33 -8.91
C GLU A 501 17.91 -11.86 -10.35
N VAL A 502 18.83 -10.91 -10.56
CA VAL A 502 19.28 -10.50 -11.89
C VAL A 502 19.99 -11.65 -12.63
N LEU A 503 20.67 -12.54 -11.91
CA LEU A 503 21.35 -13.70 -12.50
C LEU A 503 20.36 -14.67 -13.15
N TYR A 504 19.11 -14.71 -12.69
CA TYR A 504 18.05 -15.45 -13.38
C TYR A 504 17.91 -14.98 -14.84
N ALA A 505 17.81 -13.66 -15.05
CA ALA A 505 17.71 -13.08 -16.38
C ALA A 505 18.98 -13.31 -17.18
N ALA A 506 20.15 -13.14 -16.55
CA ALA A 506 21.43 -13.32 -17.21
C ALA A 506 21.60 -14.74 -17.76
N ALA A 507 21.37 -15.75 -16.92
CA ALA A 507 21.45 -17.15 -17.32
C ALA A 507 20.41 -17.54 -18.39
N PHE A 508 19.18 -17.03 -18.27
CA PHE A 508 18.15 -17.29 -19.28
C PHE A 508 18.51 -16.68 -20.63
N ILE A 509 18.97 -15.43 -20.65
CA ILE A 509 19.30 -14.72 -21.90
C ILE A 509 20.51 -15.36 -22.59
N THR A 510 21.57 -15.73 -21.86
CA THR A 510 22.74 -16.39 -22.45
C THR A 510 22.39 -17.77 -22.98
N GLY A 511 21.57 -18.56 -22.27
CA GLY A 511 21.13 -19.87 -22.75
C GLY A 511 20.13 -19.81 -23.91
N GLU A 512 19.22 -18.85 -23.93
CA GLU A 512 18.22 -18.70 -25.01
C GLU A 512 18.85 -18.18 -26.32
N TYR A 513 19.89 -17.36 -26.22
CA TYR A 513 20.61 -16.81 -27.37
C TYR A 513 22.06 -17.29 -27.38
N ALA A 514 22.26 -18.59 -27.17
CA ALA A 514 23.58 -19.23 -27.18
C ALA A 514 24.35 -18.95 -28.47
N GLU A 515 23.64 -18.82 -29.60
CA GLU A 515 24.19 -18.43 -30.91
C GLU A 515 24.92 -17.07 -30.94
N LEU A 516 24.67 -16.21 -29.94
CA LEU A 516 25.27 -14.88 -29.82
C LEU A 516 26.36 -14.81 -28.73
N VAL A 517 26.66 -15.93 -28.08
CA VAL A 517 27.69 -16.02 -27.05
C VAL A 517 29.05 -16.19 -27.73
N GLU A 518 30.01 -15.32 -27.41
CA GLU A 518 31.37 -15.39 -27.97
C GLU A 518 32.19 -16.56 -27.42
N ASP A 519 32.02 -16.89 -26.12
CA ASP A 519 32.72 -18.01 -25.48
C ASP A 519 31.76 -18.84 -24.61
N PRO A 520 31.17 -19.91 -25.18
CA PRO A 520 30.30 -20.84 -24.48
C PRO A 520 30.93 -21.48 -23.23
N TYR A 521 32.24 -21.76 -23.26
CA TYR A 521 32.96 -22.37 -22.14
C TYR A 521 32.95 -21.47 -20.90
N THR A 522 33.30 -20.19 -21.05
CA THR A 522 33.26 -19.21 -19.94
C THR A 522 31.85 -19.06 -19.36
N VAL A 523 30.81 -19.12 -20.20
CA VAL A 523 29.42 -19.08 -19.71
C VAL A 523 29.07 -20.32 -18.91
N LEU A 524 29.46 -21.51 -19.39
CA LEU A 524 29.24 -22.77 -18.68
C LEU A 524 29.96 -22.78 -17.34
N GLU A 525 31.22 -22.34 -17.30
CA GLU A 525 32.01 -22.19 -16.08
C GLU A 525 31.30 -21.27 -15.07
N ALA A 526 30.79 -20.13 -15.52
CA ALA A 526 30.07 -19.20 -14.65
C ALA A 526 28.74 -19.77 -14.12
N LEU A 527 27.99 -20.51 -14.94
CA LEU A 527 26.72 -21.14 -14.54
C LEU A 527 26.93 -22.30 -13.55
N LEU A 528 28.05 -23.01 -13.65
CA LEU A 528 28.38 -24.16 -12.79
C LEU A 528 29.39 -23.83 -11.68
N ALA A 529 29.74 -22.55 -11.53
CA ALA A 529 30.70 -22.10 -10.52
C ALA A 529 30.28 -22.45 -9.09
N GLU A 530 31.25 -22.63 -8.20
CA GLU A 530 31.02 -23.01 -6.79
C GLU A 530 30.10 -22.03 -6.04
N GLY A 531 30.17 -20.74 -6.39
CA GLY A 531 29.30 -19.70 -5.83
C GLY A 531 27.81 -19.93 -6.12
N GLY A 532 27.49 -20.64 -7.21
CA GLY A 532 26.12 -20.92 -7.63
C GLY A 532 25.32 -21.74 -6.61
N VAL A 533 25.98 -22.58 -5.81
CA VAL A 533 25.35 -23.44 -4.78
C VAL A 533 24.70 -22.62 -3.66
N PHE A 534 25.17 -21.40 -3.44
CA PHE A 534 24.64 -20.49 -2.40
C PHE A 534 23.51 -19.60 -2.90
N LEU A 535 23.18 -19.64 -4.20
CA LEU A 535 22.11 -18.83 -4.78
C LEU A 535 20.71 -19.37 -4.40
N PRO A 536 19.67 -18.54 -4.46
CA PRO A 536 18.28 -19.00 -4.36
C PRO A 536 17.96 -20.17 -5.32
N PRO A 537 17.13 -21.15 -4.90
CA PRO A 537 16.87 -22.38 -5.68
C PRO A 537 16.22 -22.12 -7.04
N ASN A 538 15.41 -21.06 -7.16
CA ASN A 538 14.85 -20.63 -8.43
C ASN A 538 15.92 -20.22 -9.43
N ILE A 539 17.04 -19.67 -8.98
CA ILE A 539 18.17 -19.26 -9.84
C ILE A 539 19.01 -20.47 -10.20
N GLN A 540 19.33 -21.33 -9.22
CA GLN A 540 20.04 -22.59 -9.46
C GLN A 540 19.36 -23.46 -10.52
N ALA A 541 18.04 -23.63 -10.43
CA ALA A 541 17.28 -24.42 -11.40
C ALA A 541 17.37 -23.84 -12.82
N VAL A 542 17.41 -22.51 -12.97
CA VAL A 542 17.60 -21.84 -14.26
C VAL A 542 19.04 -21.95 -14.75
N PHE A 543 20.02 -21.94 -13.86
CA PHE A 543 21.42 -22.17 -14.22
C PHE A 543 21.58 -23.57 -14.84
N MET A 544 21.05 -24.61 -14.21
CA MET A 544 21.13 -25.99 -14.74
C MET A 544 20.47 -26.10 -16.13
N GLN A 545 19.27 -25.52 -16.30
CA GLN A 545 18.58 -25.57 -17.58
C GLN A 545 19.34 -24.86 -18.70
N ASN A 546 19.97 -23.72 -18.40
CA ASN A 546 20.69 -22.96 -19.42
C ASN A 546 22.12 -23.48 -19.65
N ALA A 547 22.74 -24.14 -18.66
CA ALA A 547 23.96 -24.91 -18.88
C ALA A 547 23.72 -26.02 -19.91
N LEU A 548 22.58 -26.73 -19.81
CA LEU A 548 22.17 -27.71 -20.83
C LEU A 548 22.01 -27.07 -22.21
N LYS A 549 21.38 -25.90 -22.32
CA LYS A 549 21.20 -25.21 -23.61
C LYS A 549 22.53 -24.82 -24.25
N ILE A 550 23.49 -24.33 -23.45
CA ILE A 550 24.82 -23.97 -23.92
C ILE A 550 25.57 -25.21 -24.45
N ILE A 551 25.54 -26.32 -23.70
CA ILE A 551 26.14 -27.58 -24.14
C ILE A 551 25.45 -28.12 -25.40
N ALA A 552 24.11 -28.10 -25.43
CA ALA A 552 23.33 -28.57 -26.57
C ALA A 552 23.60 -27.74 -27.84
N PHE A 553 23.78 -26.43 -27.71
CA PHE A 553 24.15 -25.55 -28.82
C PHE A 553 25.50 -25.95 -29.40
N VAL A 554 26.55 -26.05 -28.57
CA VAL A 554 27.90 -26.44 -29.01
C VAL A 554 27.89 -27.85 -29.61
N ALA A 555 27.22 -28.81 -28.97
CA ALA A 555 27.08 -30.18 -29.47
C ALA A 555 26.34 -30.27 -30.82
N GLY A 556 25.46 -29.31 -31.13
CA GLY A 556 24.81 -29.21 -32.43
C GLY A 556 25.67 -28.56 -33.53
N GLN A 557 26.76 -27.87 -33.18
CA GLN A 557 27.68 -27.25 -34.15
C GLN A 557 28.83 -28.17 -34.56
N VAL A 558 29.12 -29.21 -33.78
CA VAL A 558 30.19 -30.18 -34.07
C VAL A 558 29.87 -30.98 -35.35
N ASP A 559 30.80 -30.99 -36.31
CA ASP A 559 30.62 -31.63 -37.61
C ASP A 559 30.50 -33.17 -37.51
N PRO A 560 29.42 -33.80 -38.01
CA PRO A 560 29.25 -35.25 -38.11
C PRO A 560 30.36 -36.03 -38.83
N GLU A 561 31.06 -35.41 -39.78
CA GLU A 561 32.07 -36.08 -40.61
C GLU A 561 33.50 -35.96 -40.04
N GLY A 562 33.65 -35.29 -38.89
CA GLY A 562 34.92 -34.93 -38.28
C GLY A 562 35.49 -33.68 -38.94
N GLY A 563 35.23 -32.54 -38.31
CA GLY A 563 35.64 -31.21 -38.79
C GLY A 563 37.15 -31.06 -38.98
N GLU A 564 37.55 -30.03 -39.71
CA GLU A 564 38.97 -29.64 -39.76
C GLU A 564 39.45 -29.25 -38.34
N GLU A 565 40.72 -29.53 -37.98
CA GLU A 565 41.29 -29.18 -36.66
C GLU A 565 41.19 -27.66 -36.34
N ASP A 566 40.94 -26.83 -37.36
CA ASP A 566 40.81 -25.37 -37.29
C ASP A 566 39.37 -24.86 -37.07
N GLU A 567 38.37 -25.74 -36.89
CA GLU A 567 36.99 -25.33 -36.57
C GLU A 567 36.85 -24.80 -35.14
N GLU A 568 36.04 -23.74 -34.97
CA GLU A 568 35.82 -23.07 -33.68
C GLU A 568 35.18 -23.98 -32.63
N PHE A 569 34.30 -24.90 -33.05
CA PHE A 569 33.62 -25.87 -32.20
C PHE A 569 33.91 -27.29 -32.70
N ASN A 570 34.96 -27.91 -32.14
CA ASN A 570 35.37 -29.28 -32.47
C ASN A 570 35.07 -30.26 -31.32
N ASP A 571 35.30 -31.55 -31.55
CA ASP A 571 35.10 -32.62 -30.56
C ASP A 571 35.88 -32.34 -29.26
N GLU A 572 37.12 -31.83 -29.35
CA GLU A 572 37.98 -31.54 -28.20
C GLU A 572 37.38 -30.43 -27.31
N TYR A 573 36.92 -29.33 -27.93
CA TYR A 573 36.26 -28.23 -27.22
C TYR A 573 34.97 -28.68 -26.52
N LEU A 574 34.17 -29.54 -27.16
CA LEU A 574 32.98 -30.10 -26.54
C LEU A 574 33.34 -31.02 -25.37
N LEU A 575 34.32 -31.91 -25.53
CA LEU A 575 34.78 -32.80 -24.45
C LEU A 575 35.27 -32.00 -23.22
N ASP A 576 36.04 -30.93 -23.43
CA ASP A 576 36.48 -30.03 -22.34
C ASP A 576 35.28 -29.42 -21.58
N MET A 577 34.22 -29.03 -22.29
CA MET A 577 32.99 -28.53 -21.66
C MET A 577 32.23 -29.62 -20.89
N LEU A 578 32.19 -30.85 -21.41
CA LEU A 578 31.55 -31.98 -20.75
C LEU A 578 32.30 -32.36 -19.48
N ASP A 579 33.63 -32.37 -19.50
CA ASP A 579 34.49 -32.62 -18.34
C ASP A 579 34.27 -31.56 -17.25
N LEU A 580 34.26 -30.28 -17.61
CA LEU A 580 33.93 -29.19 -16.70
C LEU A 580 32.56 -29.41 -16.03
N ALA A 581 31.55 -29.81 -16.80
CA ALA A 581 30.21 -30.08 -16.28
C ALA A 581 30.22 -31.26 -15.29
N LYS A 582 30.90 -32.36 -15.61
CA LYS A 582 31.01 -33.53 -14.73
C LYS A 582 31.71 -33.23 -13.42
N GLU A 583 32.74 -32.39 -13.44
CA GLU A 583 33.43 -31.98 -12.21
C GLU A 583 32.56 -31.09 -11.31
N ALA A 584 31.72 -30.23 -11.92
CA ALA A 584 30.94 -29.23 -11.19
C ALA A 584 29.57 -29.72 -10.70
N LEU A 585 28.86 -30.53 -11.48
CA LEU A 585 27.48 -30.99 -11.20
C LEU A 585 27.25 -31.78 -9.91
N PRO A 586 28.20 -32.60 -9.39
CA PRO A 586 28.00 -33.35 -8.15
C PRO A 586 27.56 -32.48 -6.97
N LYS A 587 27.99 -31.22 -6.94
CA LYS A 587 27.62 -30.25 -5.90
C LYS A 587 26.13 -29.85 -5.96
N PHE A 588 25.54 -29.82 -7.14
CA PHE A 588 24.13 -29.49 -7.37
C PHE A 588 23.20 -30.71 -7.23
N ILE A 589 23.70 -31.91 -7.51
CA ILE A 589 22.97 -33.18 -7.28
C ILE A 589 22.69 -33.40 -5.79
N CYS A 590 23.62 -32.96 -4.93
CA CYS A 590 23.46 -32.98 -3.47
C CYS A 590 22.57 -31.85 -2.94
N SER A 591 21.91 -31.06 -3.79
CA SER A 591 21.02 -29.98 -3.36
C SER A 591 19.83 -30.52 -2.57
N VAL A 592 19.46 -29.81 -1.50
CA VAL A 592 18.25 -30.11 -0.71
C VAL A 592 16.96 -29.77 -1.47
N HIS A 593 17.07 -29.08 -2.60
CA HIS A 593 15.95 -28.64 -3.41
C HIS A 593 15.74 -29.60 -4.58
N ILE A 594 14.61 -30.32 -4.55
CA ILE A 594 14.28 -31.36 -5.54
C ILE A 594 14.37 -30.89 -6.99
N GLU A 595 13.89 -29.68 -7.30
CA GLU A 595 13.93 -29.15 -8.68
C GLU A 595 15.37 -28.93 -9.18
N VAL A 596 16.29 -28.54 -8.29
CA VAL A 596 17.70 -28.36 -8.64
C VAL A 596 18.36 -29.71 -8.81
N GLN A 597 18.11 -30.62 -7.86
CA GLN A 597 18.63 -31.99 -7.88
C GLN A 597 18.22 -32.72 -9.16
N GLU A 598 16.93 -32.76 -9.50
CA GLU A 598 16.41 -33.43 -10.70
C GLU A 598 17.04 -32.87 -11.98
N ARG A 599 17.15 -31.54 -12.10
CA ARG A 599 17.77 -30.90 -13.27
C ARG A 599 19.27 -31.18 -13.35
N ALA A 600 19.97 -31.21 -12.22
CA ALA A 600 21.40 -31.52 -12.17
C ALA A 600 21.66 -32.99 -12.53
N CYS A 601 20.84 -33.92 -12.04
CA CYS A 601 20.88 -35.33 -12.41
C CYS A 601 20.62 -35.52 -13.91
N LEU A 602 19.57 -34.90 -14.44
CA LEU A 602 19.25 -34.96 -15.87
C LEU A 602 20.39 -34.39 -16.72
N LEU A 603 20.95 -33.26 -16.32
CA LEU A 603 22.09 -32.65 -17.02
C LEU A 603 23.32 -33.56 -16.99
N LEU A 604 23.64 -34.16 -15.83
CA LEU A 604 24.78 -35.09 -15.73
C LEU A 604 24.59 -36.33 -16.62
N GLU A 605 23.39 -36.91 -16.64
CA GLU A 605 23.09 -38.06 -17.49
C GLU A 605 23.20 -37.70 -18.98
N THR A 606 22.70 -36.51 -19.35
CA THR A 606 22.82 -36.01 -20.72
C THR A 606 24.28 -35.78 -21.11
N VAL A 607 25.11 -35.28 -20.19
CA VAL A 607 26.55 -35.05 -20.39
C VAL A 607 27.30 -36.38 -20.55
N ASN A 608 26.98 -37.41 -19.76
CA ASN A 608 27.59 -38.73 -19.88
C ASN A 608 27.26 -39.39 -21.24
N GLU A 609 25.98 -39.34 -21.63
CA GLU A 609 25.57 -39.89 -22.92
C GLU A 609 26.20 -39.12 -24.09
N LEU A 610 26.27 -37.78 -23.99
CA LEU A 610 26.94 -36.95 -24.99
C LEU A 610 28.41 -37.33 -25.18
N GLU A 611 29.18 -37.49 -24.09
CA GLU A 611 30.58 -37.90 -24.19
C GLU A 611 30.74 -39.23 -24.94
N VAL A 612 29.95 -40.24 -24.59
CA VAL A 612 29.97 -41.55 -25.28
C VAL A 612 29.68 -41.37 -26.76
N THR A 613 28.67 -40.58 -27.11
CA THR A 613 28.32 -40.34 -28.52
C THR A 613 29.40 -39.58 -29.29
N VAL A 614 30.12 -38.65 -28.65
CA VAL A 614 31.25 -37.92 -29.24
C VAL A 614 32.44 -38.86 -29.48
N GLU A 615 32.78 -39.71 -28.50
CA GLU A 615 33.84 -40.72 -28.65
C GLU A 615 33.53 -41.73 -29.78
N GLU A 616 32.26 -42.08 -29.95
CA GLU A 616 31.78 -42.96 -31.02
C GLU A 616 31.64 -42.26 -32.39
N LYS A 617 31.93 -40.95 -32.48
CA LYS A 617 31.72 -40.10 -33.66
C LYS A 617 30.27 -40.10 -34.16
N ASN A 618 29.33 -40.09 -33.22
CA ASN A 618 27.90 -40.07 -33.47
C ASN A 618 27.27 -38.75 -33.00
N THR A 619 27.19 -37.77 -33.89
CA THR A 619 26.64 -36.44 -33.58
C THR A 619 25.11 -36.38 -33.54
N GLY A 620 24.41 -37.50 -33.74
CA GLY A 620 22.95 -37.56 -33.80
C GLY A 620 22.25 -37.07 -32.52
N LEU A 621 22.87 -37.32 -31.35
CA LEU A 621 22.35 -36.84 -30.08
C LEU A 621 22.52 -35.34 -29.91
N GLY A 622 23.70 -34.79 -30.23
CA GLY A 622 23.98 -33.35 -30.18
C GLY A 622 23.01 -32.55 -31.06
N LEU A 623 22.79 -32.99 -32.30
CA LEU A 623 21.81 -32.39 -33.22
C LEU A 623 20.39 -32.46 -32.67
N SER A 624 19.99 -33.58 -32.07
CA SER A 624 18.65 -33.75 -31.49
C SER A 624 18.43 -32.86 -30.26
N LEU A 625 19.47 -32.70 -29.42
CA LEU A 625 19.43 -31.83 -28.25
C LEU A 625 19.38 -30.35 -28.65
N SER A 626 20.16 -29.94 -29.65
CA SER A 626 20.08 -28.58 -30.20
C SER A 626 18.68 -28.28 -30.75
N ALA A 627 18.12 -29.21 -31.54
CA ALA A 627 16.78 -29.09 -32.10
C ALA A 627 15.66 -28.96 -31.04
N LEU A 628 15.85 -29.46 -29.82
CA LEU A 628 14.91 -29.27 -28.70
C LEU A 628 14.69 -27.78 -28.37
N PHE A 629 15.71 -26.95 -28.62
CA PHE A 629 15.72 -25.54 -28.25
C PHE A 629 15.57 -24.57 -29.43
N ASP A 630 15.46 -25.07 -30.67
CA ASP A 630 15.31 -24.24 -31.89
C ASP A 630 13.98 -23.47 -31.98
N THR A 631 13.01 -23.79 -31.12
CA THR A 631 11.68 -23.16 -31.20
C THR A 631 11.70 -21.75 -30.63
N ILE A 632 11.47 -20.75 -31.48
CA ILE A 632 11.41 -19.33 -31.08
C ILE A 632 10.26 -19.10 -30.09
N LEU A 633 10.60 -18.71 -28.86
CA LEU A 633 9.62 -18.26 -27.86
C LEU A 633 9.11 -16.85 -28.18
N ASN A 634 7.81 -16.76 -28.48
CA ASN A 634 7.14 -15.46 -28.65
C ASN A 634 6.52 -14.99 -27.32
N PRO A 635 6.60 -13.68 -26.99
CA PRO A 635 5.98 -13.16 -25.79
C PRO A 635 4.45 -13.29 -25.86
N VAL A 636 3.88 -14.10 -24.97
CA VAL A 636 2.41 -14.30 -24.86
C VAL A 636 1.87 -13.49 -23.70
N ALA A 637 0.75 -12.79 -23.91
CA ALA A 637 0.07 -12.09 -22.83
C ALA A 637 -0.42 -13.08 -21.76
N ALA A 638 -0.26 -12.76 -20.47
CA ALA A 638 -0.63 -13.66 -19.35
C ALA A 638 -2.12 -14.11 -19.38
N ARG A 639 -3.02 -13.28 -19.95
CA ARG A 639 -4.44 -13.65 -20.15
C ARG A 639 -4.68 -14.55 -21.36
N ALA A 640 -3.78 -14.56 -22.34
CA ALA A 640 -3.87 -15.39 -23.54
C ALA A 640 -3.42 -16.82 -23.27
N GLN A 641 -2.42 -17.04 -22.40
CA GLN A 641 -2.00 -18.39 -21.98
C GLN A 641 -3.16 -19.20 -21.37
N ARG A 642 -4.00 -18.56 -20.54
CA ARG A 642 -5.20 -19.21 -19.94
C ARG A 642 -6.31 -19.54 -20.93
N LYS A 643 -6.21 -19.04 -22.17
CA LYS A 643 -7.18 -19.27 -23.24
C LYS A 643 -6.71 -20.32 -24.23
N VAL A 644 -5.50 -20.88 -24.06
CA VAL A 644 -5.03 -22.01 -24.87
C VAL A 644 -5.89 -23.21 -24.47
N PRO A 645 -6.77 -23.72 -25.37
CA PRO A 645 -7.56 -24.90 -25.07
C PRO A 645 -6.62 -26.11 -24.96
N VAL A 646 -6.89 -26.99 -24.01
CA VAL A 646 -6.20 -28.29 -23.95
C VAL A 646 -6.56 -29.06 -25.23
N PRO A 647 -5.58 -29.52 -26.02
CA PRO A 647 -5.85 -30.29 -27.23
C PRO A 647 -6.75 -31.49 -26.97
N GLU A 648 -7.66 -31.81 -27.90
CA GLU A 648 -8.53 -32.98 -27.78
C GLU A 648 -7.70 -34.26 -27.67
N GLY A 649 -7.91 -35.03 -26.59
CA GLY A 649 -7.18 -36.28 -26.32
C GLY A 649 -5.95 -36.14 -25.42
N LEU A 650 -5.54 -34.91 -25.04
CA LEU A 650 -4.48 -34.71 -24.07
C LEU A 650 -5.06 -34.74 -22.64
N ASP A 651 -4.86 -35.85 -21.95
CA ASP A 651 -5.21 -36.01 -20.54
C ASP A 651 -4.01 -35.62 -19.66
N LEU A 652 -4.08 -34.42 -19.06
CA LEU A 652 -3.03 -33.89 -18.18
C LEU A 652 -2.96 -34.61 -16.82
N ASP A 653 -3.97 -35.40 -16.47
CA ASP A 653 -4.00 -36.19 -15.24
C ASP A 653 -3.51 -37.63 -15.47
N ARG A 654 -3.25 -38.01 -16.73
CA ARG A 654 -2.67 -39.30 -17.08
C ARG A 654 -1.16 -39.27 -16.84
N GLU A 655 -0.66 -40.26 -16.09
CA GLU A 655 0.76 -40.45 -15.86
C GLU A 655 1.49 -40.59 -17.21
N ILE A 656 2.50 -39.74 -17.46
CA ILE A 656 3.26 -39.71 -18.72
C ILE A 656 3.96 -41.06 -18.94
N ASN A 657 4.49 -41.62 -17.86
CA ASN A 657 5.02 -42.97 -17.80
C ASN A 657 4.13 -43.78 -16.86
N PRO A 658 3.38 -44.78 -17.34
CA PRO A 658 2.68 -45.68 -16.45
C PRO A 658 3.71 -46.41 -15.59
N ARG A 659 3.47 -46.46 -14.28
CA ARG A 659 4.31 -47.27 -13.38
C ARG A 659 4.37 -48.71 -13.91
N PRO A 660 5.55 -49.35 -13.96
CA PRO A 660 5.63 -50.75 -14.34
C PRO A 660 4.67 -51.57 -13.48
N GLU A 661 3.77 -52.32 -14.13
CA GLU A 661 2.83 -53.19 -13.40
C GLU A 661 3.61 -54.31 -12.72
N GLY A 662 3.84 -54.19 -11.40
CA GLY A 662 4.49 -55.25 -10.60
C GLY A 662 5.41 -54.80 -9.48
N GLU A 663 5.70 -53.51 -9.33
CA GLU A 663 6.44 -52.99 -8.18
C GLU A 663 5.44 -52.43 -7.16
N ASP A 664 4.98 -53.31 -6.26
CA ASP A 664 4.48 -52.87 -4.95
C ASP A 664 5.61 -52.08 -4.25
N ASP A 665 5.26 -51.13 -3.37
CA ASP A 665 6.16 -50.22 -2.65
C ASP A 665 7.23 -50.97 -1.80
N ASP A 666 8.21 -51.61 -2.45
CA ASP A 666 9.38 -52.15 -1.80
C ASP A 666 10.42 -51.04 -1.72
N GLU A 667 10.66 -50.57 -0.49
CA GLU A 667 11.72 -49.62 -0.09
C GLU A 667 13.13 -50.07 -0.54
N GLU A 668 13.28 -51.23 -1.18
CA GLU A 668 14.52 -51.84 -1.60
C GLU A 668 15.10 -51.27 -2.92
N PHE A 669 14.26 -50.72 -3.82
CA PHE A 669 14.78 -50.17 -5.10
C PHE A 669 15.62 -48.89 -4.91
N THR A 670 15.33 -48.13 -3.86
CA THR A 670 16.14 -46.95 -3.50
C THR A 670 17.52 -47.36 -2.98
N SER A 671 17.62 -48.44 -2.20
CA SER A 671 18.89 -48.92 -1.63
C SER A 671 19.93 -49.19 -2.71
N ASP A 672 19.61 -49.97 -3.74
CA ASP A 672 20.60 -50.47 -4.70
C ASP A 672 21.03 -49.43 -5.75
N PHE A 673 20.15 -48.48 -6.10
CA PHE A 673 20.49 -47.33 -6.93
C PHE A 673 21.49 -46.40 -6.21
N TRP A 674 21.22 -46.04 -4.96
CA TRP A 674 22.13 -45.22 -4.15
C TRP A 674 23.43 -45.98 -3.79
N ARG A 675 23.39 -47.31 -3.64
CA ARG A 675 24.58 -48.13 -3.37
C ARG A 675 25.50 -48.25 -4.58
N ASN A 676 24.96 -48.33 -5.79
CA ASN A 676 25.75 -48.34 -7.02
C ASN A 676 26.41 -46.98 -7.27
N GLN A 677 25.74 -45.87 -6.98
CA GLN A 677 26.38 -44.53 -7.04
C GLN A 677 27.51 -44.37 -6.00
N ALA A 678 27.36 -44.91 -4.79
CA ALA A 678 28.42 -44.91 -3.78
C ALA A 678 29.64 -45.79 -4.13
N SER A 679 29.49 -46.72 -5.09
CA SER A 679 30.61 -47.52 -5.61
C SER A 679 31.42 -46.79 -6.69
N ILE A 680 30.84 -45.77 -7.33
CA ILE A 680 31.48 -44.96 -8.38
C ILE A 680 32.31 -43.84 -7.75
N PHE A 681 31.84 -43.27 -6.63
CA PHE A 681 32.52 -42.20 -5.91
C PHE A 681 33.11 -42.74 -4.61
N GLY A 682 34.40 -43.03 -4.62
CA GLY A 682 35.11 -43.71 -3.53
C GLY A 682 34.77 -43.19 -2.13
N GLY A 683 34.13 -44.03 -1.33
CA GLY A 683 34.13 -43.98 0.14
C GLY A 683 33.32 -42.85 0.76
N VAL A 684 32.30 -43.23 1.54
CA VAL A 684 31.40 -42.34 2.30
C VAL A 684 32.10 -41.51 3.40
N ASP A 685 33.40 -41.72 3.64
CA ASP A 685 34.12 -41.08 4.75
C ASP A 685 34.64 -39.66 4.44
N ASP A 686 34.75 -39.23 3.18
CA ASP A 686 35.25 -37.90 2.83
C ASP A 686 34.17 -36.79 2.77
N LEU A 687 32.88 -37.16 2.73
CA LEU A 687 31.76 -36.21 2.69
C LEU A 687 31.41 -35.58 4.05
N ALA A 688 31.92 -36.14 5.16
CA ALA A 688 31.62 -35.65 6.51
C ALA A 688 32.46 -34.41 6.92
N GLN A 689 33.46 -34.02 6.14
CA GLN A 689 34.37 -32.91 6.49
C GLN A 689 33.97 -31.54 5.89
N LEU A 690 32.92 -31.48 5.04
CA LEU A 690 32.48 -30.25 4.36
C LEU A 690 31.19 -29.63 4.93
N ALA A 691 30.65 -30.14 6.05
CA ALA A 691 29.52 -29.51 6.74
C ALA A 691 30.02 -28.32 7.59
N PRO A 692 29.46 -27.10 7.43
CA PRO A 692 29.90 -25.95 8.21
C PRO A 692 29.55 -26.08 9.69
N ALA A 693 30.51 -25.76 10.54
CA ALA A 693 30.35 -25.67 11.99
C ALA A 693 29.29 -24.63 12.36
N GLU A 694 28.35 -25.03 13.22
CA GLU A 694 27.31 -24.17 13.80
C GLU A 694 27.90 -22.92 14.48
N SER A 695 27.22 -21.79 14.34
CA SER A 695 27.35 -20.64 15.25
C SER A 695 25.98 -20.24 15.82
N PRO A 696 25.95 -19.68 17.04
CA PRO A 696 24.90 -19.98 18.00
C PRO A 696 23.89 -18.83 18.17
N ALA A 697 22.60 -19.11 18.06
CA ALA A 697 21.56 -18.34 18.77
C ALA A 697 20.19 -19.03 18.72
N GLY A 698 19.63 -19.32 19.90
CA GLY A 698 18.18 -19.28 20.13
C GLY A 698 17.45 -20.61 20.01
N GLY A 699 17.29 -21.28 21.16
CA GLY A 699 16.66 -22.60 21.25
C GLY A 699 15.19 -22.66 20.83
N TYR A 700 14.88 -23.71 20.08
CA TYR A 700 13.68 -24.54 20.19
C TYR A 700 14.07 -25.97 19.81
N GLY A 701 14.79 -26.63 20.72
CA GLY A 701 15.15 -28.04 20.61
C GLY A 701 14.15 -28.92 21.37
N SER A 702 13.23 -29.52 20.62
CA SER A 702 12.66 -30.88 20.80
C SER A 702 11.24 -30.90 20.24
N GLY A 703 11.06 -31.53 19.08
CA GLY A 703 9.74 -31.66 18.44
C GLY A 703 9.74 -31.90 16.93
N LEU A 704 10.88 -31.80 16.23
CA LEU A 704 10.91 -32.01 14.77
C LEU A 704 11.12 -33.47 14.33
N ALA A 705 11.73 -34.31 15.18
CA ALA A 705 11.98 -35.72 14.85
C ALA A 705 10.72 -36.61 14.97
N GLU A 706 9.72 -36.22 15.76
CA GLU A 706 8.45 -36.97 15.89
C GLU A 706 7.34 -36.49 14.93
N ALA A 707 7.51 -35.33 14.28
CA ALA A 707 6.54 -34.80 13.33
C ALA A 707 6.69 -35.37 11.90
N LEU A 708 7.86 -35.91 11.56
CA LEU A 708 8.15 -36.47 10.22
C LEU A 708 7.70 -37.93 10.05
N ALA A 709 7.34 -38.62 11.13
CA ALA A 709 6.86 -40.01 11.07
C ALA A 709 5.32 -40.15 10.97
N SER A 710 4.54 -39.04 11.01
CA SER A 710 3.05 -39.12 11.10
C SER A 710 2.25 -38.37 10.04
N LYS A 711 2.90 -37.84 8.99
CA LYS A 711 2.21 -37.21 7.85
C LYS A 711 2.77 -37.66 6.50
N GLY A 712 2.89 -38.98 6.33
CA GLY A 712 2.81 -39.60 5.00
C GLY A 712 1.35 -39.54 4.54
N GLY A 713 1.03 -38.55 3.70
CA GLY A 713 -0.30 -38.44 3.12
C GLY A 713 -0.71 -37.00 2.83
N SER A 714 -0.82 -36.68 1.54
CA SER A 714 -1.44 -35.47 1.00
C SER A 714 -0.60 -34.18 1.01
N ALA A 715 0.44 -34.14 0.17
CA ALA A 715 1.04 -32.88 -0.29
C ALA A 715 1.41 -32.85 -1.79
N ALA A 716 1.05 -33.88 -2.57
CA ALA A 716 1.15 -33.86 -4.02
C ALA A 716 -0.16 -33.32 -4.62
N LYS A 717 -0.30 -31.99 -4.69
CA LYS A 717 -1.30 -31.28 -5.52
C LYS A 717 -1.04 -29.78 -5.47
N LYS A 718 0.02 -29.34 -6.15
CA LYS A 718 0.21 -27.98 -6.68
C LYS A 718 1.42 -28.03 -7.61
N SER A 719 1.21 -28.54 -8.84
CA SER A 719 2.17 -28.30 -9.91
C SER A 719 2.07 -26.81 -10.27
N TYR A 720 3.17 -26.10 -10.11
CA TYR A 720 3.32 -24.76 -10.67
C TYR A 720 3.91 -24.95 -12.06
N SER A 721 3.12 -24.64 -13.09
CA SER A 721 3.59 -24.60 -14.47
C SER A 721 4.70 -23.54 -14.63
N PRO A 722 5.83 -23.86 -15.28
CA PRO A 722 7.00 -22.97 -15.35
C PRO A 722 6.87 -21.80 -16.36
N PHE A 723 5.75 -21.65 -17.07
CA PHE A 723 5.59 -20.59 -18.08
C PHE A 723 4.71 -19.39 -17.66
N ILE A 724 4.43 -19.23 -16.36
CA ILE A 724 3.69 -18.05 -15.88
C ILE A 724 4.68 -17.00 -15.37
N LEU A 725 4.94 -15.98 -16.19
CA LEU A 725 5.42 -14.67 -15.73
C LEU A 725 4.37 -14.12 -14.75
N SER A 726 4.57 -14.41 -13.46
CA SER A 726 3.67 -13.99 -12.38
C SER A 726 3.87 -12.50 -12.12
N GLY A 727 3.08 -11.69 -12.81
CA GLY A 727 2.79 -10.32 -12.41
C GLY A 727 2.11 -10.32 -11.03
N SER A 728 2.63 -9.47 -10.15
CA SER A 728 2.14 -9.19 -8.81
C SER A 728 0.62 -8.92 -8.77
N ASN A 729 -0.05 -9.58 -7.83
CA ASN A 729 -1.41 -9.26 -7.42
C ASN A 729 -1.45 -7.93 -6.67
N GLU A 730 -1.50 -6.81 -7.39
CA GLU A 730 -2.03 -5.56 -6.87
C GLU A 730 -2.85 -4.86 -7.96
N ALA A 731 -4.13 -5.21 -8.08
CA ALA A 731 -5.09 -4.39 -8.82
C ALA A 731 -6.39 -4.26 -8.03
N ARG A 732 -6.58 -3.03 -7.57
CA ARG A 732 -7.80 -2.49 -6.95
C ARG A 732 -9.01 -2.70 -7.86
N ASP A 733 -10.10 -3.04 -7.19
CA ASP A 733 -11.46 -3.11 -7.68
C ASP A 733 -11.87 -1.79 -8.39
N PHE A 734 -12.06 -1.83 -9.70
CA PHE A 734 -12.72 -0.79 -10.48
C PHE A 734 -13.53 -1.40 -11.64
N GLY A 735 -14.86 -1.27 -11.52
CA GLY A 735 -15.76 -0.87 -12.60
C GLY A 735 -15.93 -1.81 -13.79
N LYS A 736 -17.08 -2.51 -13.81
CA LYS A 736 -17.71 -3.00 -15.04
C LYS A 736 -17.98 -1.84 -16.00
N GLU A 737 -17.42 -1.87 -17.21
CA GLU A 737 -17.95 -1.13 -18.37
C GLU A 737 -17.74 -1.96 -19.65
N GLU A 738 -18.64 -1.70 -20.61
CA GLU A 738 -19.15 -2.60 -21.64
C GLU A 738 -18.19 -2.84 -22.81
N ALA A 739 -18.30 -4.05 -23.39
CA ALA A 739 -17.60 -4.45 -24.60
C ALA A 739 -18.16 -3.70 -25.82
N GLY A 740 -17.34 -2.85 -26.44
CA GLY A 740 -17.53 -2.33 -27.79
C GLY A 740 -16.64 -3.10 -28.76
N GLY A 741 -17.25 -3.80 -29.72
CA GLY A 741 -16.55 -4.56 -30.76
C GLY A 741 -15.82 -3.66 -31.75
N TYR A 742 -14.66 -4.13 -32.19
CA TYR A 742 -14.00 -3.65 -33.41
C TYR A 742 -13.73 -4.87 -34.29
N VAL A 743 -14.34 -4.85 -35.48
CA VAL A 743 -14.20 -5.84 -36.55
C VAL A 743 -13.13 -5.32 -37.50
N ASP A 744 -12.08 -6.10 -37.73
CA ASP A 744 -11.10 -5.82 -38.77
C ASP A 744 -11.50 -6.60 -40.04
N PRO A 745 -11.85 -5.93 -41.16
CA PRO A 745 -12.18 -6.57 -42.41
C PRO A 745 -10.95 -6.53 -43.33
N ASP A 746 -10.10 -7.57 -43.29
CA ASP A 746 -9.30 -8.06 -44.44
C ASP A 746 -8.20 -9.03 -43.98
N HIS A 747 -8.60 -10.24 -43.57
CA HIS A 747 -7.70 -11.38 -43.65
C HIS A 747 -8.41 -12.59 -44.26
N LYS A 748 -8.07 -12.85 -45.53
CA LYS A 748 -8.49 -14.02 -46.28
C LYS A 748 -7.69 -15.23 -45.79
N VAL A 749 -8.41 -16.23 -45.29
CA VAL A 749 -7.89 -17.58 -45.06
C VAL A 749 -7.89 -18.30 -46.40
N GLU A 750 -6.72 -18.66 -46.91
CA GLU A 750 -6.58 -19.60 -48.02
C GLU A 750 -6.78 -21.03 -47.47
N GLU A 751 -7.78 -21.72 -48.01
CA GLU A 751 -8.05 -23.14 -47.81
C GLU A 751 -7.02 -23.99 -48.57
N LEU A 752 -6.36 -24.93 -47.88
CA LEU A 752 -5.64 -26.04 -48.53
C LEU A 752 -6.58 -27.25 -48.73
N PRO A 753 -6.46 -28.02 -49.82
CA PRO A 753 -7.48 -28.97 -50.27
C PRO A 753 -7.49 -30.32 -49.56
N SER A 754 -8.67 -30.92 -49.57
CA SER A 754 -9.13 -32.15 -48.92
C SER A 754 -8.65 -33.49 -49.53
N GLU A 755 -7.39 -33.62 -49.93
CA GLU A 755 -6.85 -34.86 -50.50
C GLU A 755 -5.53 -35.28 -49.84
N MET A 756 -5.58 -35.68 -48.58
CA MET A 756 -4.54 -36.56 -47.99
C MET A 756 -5.01 -37.31 -46.73
N MET A 757 -6.30 -37.61 -46.64
CA MET A 757 -6.90 -38.51 -45.63
C MET A 757 -7.27 -39.86 -46.27
N SER A 758 -6.25 -40.65 -46.64
CA SER A 758 -6.41 -42.09 -46.82
C SER A 758 -5.07 -42.80 -46.65
N GLY A 759 -4.76 -43.24 -45.43
CA GLY A 759 -3.54 -43.97 -45.16
C GLY A 759 -3.28 -44.28 -43.69
N LEU A 760 -4.33 -44.48 -42.88
CA LEU A 760 -4.22 -45.07 -41.54
C LEU A 760 -4.19 -46.60 -41.69
N MET A 761 -2.98 -47.15 -41.86
CA MET A 761 -2.56 -48.50 -41.47
C MET A 761 -1.04 -48.55 -41.54
N GLY A 762 -0.39 -48.70 -40.38
CA GLY A 762 1.06 -48.74 -40.21
C GLY A 762 1.47 -48.01 -38.96
#